data_AF-A0A8J5P4T4-F1
#
_entry.id   AF-A0A8J5P4T4-F1
#
_cell.length_a   1.000
_cell.length_b   1.000
_cell.length_c   1.000
_cell.angle_alpha   90.00
_cell.angle_beta   90.00
_cell.angle_gamma   90.00
#
_symmetry.space_group_name_H-M   'P 1'
#
loop_
_entity.id
_entity.type
_entity.pdbx_description
1 polymer ?
#
loop_
_entity_poly.entity_id
_entity_poly.type
_entity_poly.pdbx_seq_one_letter_code
_entity_poly.pdbx_strand_id
1 'polypeptide(L)'
;MERQASTRPGLGNAITDENEHLLSRTEEPGQHGSLQQLSRHADQRGPGVYPETHELQQWRSTVKNTQIDETQILLEAETEVAGLTSPLAQESDVSKPQWEENYHVTSTQSEQNNTTNQNYDINTSTRLQCVVGVLIGGLLALACIGSGIYVLATKKEKLALHVDIDTTAREVLSLVFNIILTFCIDSMAFAHSVSLRWALYREHKLEFNTNLRLFTNSTKSGPNRWYNNIFGMICLIFCYGASSYLLLPYLENEVFINGLALLILGLALLGLAALSTWCLWTSSDSVLTWSSNPLSNCLAAVQNGMFQRRNGRCMRSVHDRKPASLQLCADIDTQPILPRQKQENMYKLSRRIRRIIWLLWTLAVLAIAWMFAILGLNLAYAADNGEYCPLSTASLKWDMLGSGSCSSNTASLSMSPSGQSPEDWNKYPLLQVFLGLLFLSTIQATQSVALHCTELLVNMSRDENVWRNAYSNSSKNRKSPKGSLLTSDSLKNAISSWEYIILSLFKSVLHWSVGQAVQPGFQIDIPDDISTMDPSLFNQEMAVAGVTFDMVYPRLLLYAVLAVLLASFATFLALRKRSGPQPATMGHLQTIADLVDDWTPSENGRIYWGDKGERSTSSVRHAGTSFELEALGQISPNALYAG
;
A
#
# COMPACT_ATOMS: atom_id res chain seq x y z
N MET A 1 -35.68 59.33 -49.34
CA MET A 1 -35.66 60.14 -48.11
C MET A 1 -36.98 60.85 -48.01
N GLU A 2 -37.92 60.29 -47.24
CA GLU A 2 -39.27 60.83 -47.06
C GLU A 2 -39.88 60.22 -45.79
N ARG A 3 -40.51 61.06 -44.97
CA ARG A 3 -41.41 60.68 -43.87
C ARG A 3 -42.84 60.71 -44.41
N GLN A 4 -43.68 59.74 -44.05
CA GLN A 4 -44.98 59.91 -43.35
C GLN A 4 -45.94 58.71 -43.54
N ALA A 5 -46.67 58.43 -42.44
CA ALA A 5 -48.08 58.01 -42.31
C ALA A 5 -48.60 56.67 -42.87
N SER A 6 -49.23 55.87 -41.99
CA SER A 6 -50.61 55.30 -42.08
C SER A 6 -50.77 54.10 -41.11
N THR A 7 -51.52 54.13 -40.00
CA THR A 7 -52.98 53.88 -39.78
C THR A 7 -53.60 52.53 -40.23
N ARG A 8 -53.83 51.64 -39.23
CA ARG A 8 -55.11 50.95 -38.85
C ARG A 8 -55.55 49.62 -39.58
N PRO A 9 -56.58 48.87 -39.08
CA PRO A 9 -56.48 47.45 -38.64
C PRO A 9 -57.59 46.49 -39.16
N GLY A 10 -57.66 45.24 -38.64
CA GLY A 10 -58.83 44.32 -38.68
C GLY A 10 -58.41 42.92 -38.24
N LEU A 11 -58.83 42.33 -37.10
CA LEU A 11 -60.15 41.87 -36.64
C LEU A 11 -60.75 40.73 -37.50
N GLY A 12 -60.84 39.53 -36.93
CA GLY A 12 -61.56 38.37 -37.43
C GLY A 12 -61.72 37.31 -36.33
N ASN A 13 -62.93 37.23 -35.77
CA ASN A 13 -63.39 36.35 -34.68
C ASN A 13 -63.65 34.90 -35.13
N ALA A 14 -63.58 33.96 -34.17
CA ALA A 14 -64.48 32.80 -33.91
C ALA A 14 -63.73 31.83 -32.96
N ILE A 15 -64.04 31.64 -31.67
CA ILE A 15 -65.24 31.10 -30.99
C ILE A 15 -65.76 29.80 -31.62
N THR A 16 -65.43 28.67 -30.96
CA THR A 16 -66.29 27.62 -30.37
C THR A 16 -65.35 26.51 -29.87
N ASP A 17 -65.17 26.33 -28.56
CA ASP A 17 -65.96 25.47 -27.66
C ASP A 17 -66.02 24.00 -28.10
N GLU A 18 -65.38 23.10 -27.35
CA GLU A 18 -66.07 22.12 -26.47
C GLU A 18 -65.15 20.96 -26.02
N ASN A 19 -65.21 20.73 -24.70
CA ASN A 19 -65.15 19.47 -23.92
C ASN A 19 -63.81 18.71 -23.83
N GLU A 20 -63.11 18.70 -22.68
CA GLU A 20 -63.42 18.19 -21.33
C GLU A 20 -63.51 16.65 -21.18
N HIS A 21 -62.94 16.24 -20.04
CA HIS A 21 -63.00 14.96 -19.31
C HIS A 21 -61.93 13.90 -19.62
N LEU A 22 -60.89 13.76 -18.78
CA LEU A 22 -60.79 13.38 -17.34
C LEU A 22 -60.58 11.87 -17.13
N LEU A 23 -59.43 11.61 -16.49
CA LEU A 23 -59.23 10.74 -15.32
C LEU A 23 -59.26 9.21 -15.46
N SER A 24 -58.05 8.66 -15.25
CA SER A 24 -57.68 7.93 -14.01
C SER A 24 -57.75 6.40 -13.97
N ARG A 25 -56.62 5.88 -13.46
CA ARG A 25 -56.48 4.97 -12.30
C ARG A 25 -56.49 3.44 -12.50
N THR A 26 -55.39 2.87 -11.97
CA THR A 26 -55.26 1.70 -11.06
C THR A 26 -55.22 0.25 -11.59
N GLU A 27 -54.08 -0.39 -11.22
CA GLU A 27 -53.92 -1.68 -10.52
C GLU A 27 -54.19 -3.04 -11.22
N GLU A 28 -53.06 -3.76 -11.40
CA GLU A 28 -52.78 -5.13 -10.90
C GLU A 28 -53.51 -6.36 -11.52
N PRO A 29 -53.14 -7.63 -11.20
CA PRO A 29 -52.12 -8.43 -11.90
C PRO A 29 -52.65 -9.82 -12.35
N GLY A 30 -51.83 -10.68 -12.97
CA GLY A 30 -52.21 -12.10 -13.11
C GLY A 30 -51.51 -12.96 -14.17
N GLN A 31 -50.49 -13.71 -13.73
CA GLN A 31 -50.25 -15.15 -13.91
C GLN A 31 -50.51 -15.92 -15.24
N HIS A 32 -49.48 -16.75 -15.52
CA HIS A 32 -49.48 -18.13 -16.05
C HIS A 32 -49.78 -18.43 -17.52
N GLY A 33 -48.84 -19.15 -18.15
CA GLY A 33 -49.08 -19.89 -19.39
C GLY A 33 -47.80 -20.39 -20.06
N SER A 34 -47.46 -21.64 -19.80
CA SER A 34 -46.27 -22.37 -20.23
C SER A 34 -46.33 -22.94 -21.66
N LEU A 35 -45.13 -23.36 -22.13
CA LEU A 35 -44.83 -24.49 -23.04
C LEU A 35 -44.68 -24.25 -24.57
N GLN A 36 -43.39 -24.23 -24.94
CA GLN A 36 -42.68 -25.20 -25.80
C GLN A 36 -42.43 -24.92 -27.29
N GLN A 37 -41.15 -25.20 -27.62
CA GLN A 37 -40.54 -25.59 -28.91
C GLN A 37 -40.33 -24.53 -29.98
N LEU A 38 -39.07 -24.06 -30.09
CA LEU A 38 -38.24 -24.43 -31.24
C LEU A 38 -36.75 -24.43 -30.89
N SER A 39 -36.11 -25.53 -31.26
CA SER A 39 -34.68 -25.86 -31.10
C SER A 39 -33.91 -25.46 -32.36
N ARG A 40 -32.72 -24.86 -32.21
CA ARG A 40 -31.46 -25.34 -32.84
C ARG A 40 -30.22 -24.50 -32.46
N HIS A 41 -29.28 -25.21 -31.83
CA HIS A 41 -27.81 -25.16 -31.89
C HIS A 41 -27.04 -23.84 -32.15
N ALA A 42 -26.18 -23.46 -31.19
CA ALA A 42 -24.72 -23.46 -31.36
C ALA A 42 -23.97 -23.25 -30.01
N ASP A 43 -23.21 -24.27 -29.63
CA ASP A 43 -21.93 -24.33 -28.88
C ASP A 43 -21.70 -23.59 -27.55
N GLN A 44 -21.83 -24.36 -26.47
CA GLN A 44 -21.12 -24.17 -25.20
C GLN A 44 -19.75 -24.87 -25.24
N ARG A 45 -18.65 -24.12 -25.16
CA ARG A 45 -17.35 -24.67 -24.72
C ARG A 45 -17.28 -24.61 -23.20
N GLY A 46 -17.43 -25.76 -22.56
CA GLY A 46 -17.11 -25.96 -21.14
C GLY A 46 -15.60 -25.95 -20.87
N PRO A 47 -15.18 -25.88 -19.59
CA PRO A 47 -13.77 -25.95 -19.22
C PRO A 47 -13.23 -27.35 -19.54
N GLY A 48 -12.11 -27.39 -20.28
CA GLY A 48 -11.50 -28.62 -20.76
C GLY A 48 -11.19 -29.61 -19.64
N VAL A 49 -11.89 -30.74 -19.66
CA VAL A 49 -11.45 -31.98 -19.00
C VAL A 49 -10.23 -32.45 -19.80
N TYR A 50 -9.04 -32.32 -19.21
CA TYR A 50 -7.85 -32.98 -19.74
C TYR A 50 -8.04 -34.50 -19.62
N PRO A 51 -7.67 -35.31 -20.64
CA PRO A 51 -7.66 -36.76 -20.50
C PRO A 51 -6.68 -37.13 -19.38
N GLU A 52 -7.16 -37.93 -18.43
CA GLU A 52 -6.36 -38.51 -17.36
C GLU A 52 -5.17 -39.25 -18.00
N THR A 53 -3.94 -38.82 -17.70
CA THR A 53 -2.75 -39.45 -18.30
C THR A 53 -2.56 -40.84 -17.70
N HIS A 54 -2.09 -41.80 -18.51
CA HIS A 54 -1.80 -43.17 -18.09
C HIS A 54 -0.93 -43.23 -16.82
N GLU A 55 0.00 -42.28 -16.67
CA GLU A 55 0.86 -42.13 -15.49
C GLU A 55 0.09 -41.82 -14.20
N LEU A 56 -1.00 -41.05 -14.29
CA LEU A 56 -1.82 -40.66 -13.15
C LEU A 56 -2.71 -41.82 -12.68
N GLN A 57 -3.17 -42.65 -13.62
CA GLN A 57 -3.85 -43.92 -13.32
C GLN A 57 -2.89 -44.93 -12.71
N GLN A 58 -1.68 -45.05 -13.25
CA GLN A 58 -0.65 -45.93 -12.73
C GLN A 58 -0.27 -45.55 -11.31
N TRP A 59 -0.01 -44.27 -11.03
CA TRP A 59 0.29 -43.79 -9.67
C TRP A 59 -0.86 -44.07 -8.68
N ARG A 60 -2.12 -43.82 -9.05
CA ARG A 60 -3.26 -44.16 -8.17
C ARG A 60 -3.36 -45.65 -7.88
N SER A 61 -3.04 -46.50 -8.86
CA SER A 61 -3.00 -47.95 -8.65
C SER A 61 -1.86 -48.36 -7.72
N THR A 62 -0.68 -47.73 -7.84
CA THR A 62 0.45 -48.03 -6.96
C THR A 62 0.18 -47.60 -5.53
N VAL A 63 -0.36 -46.39 -5.32
CA VAL A 63 -0.71 -45.87 -3.98
C VAL A 63 -1.81 -46.69 -3.32
N LYS A 64 -2.85 -47.09 -4.08
CA LYS A 64 -3.87 -47.98 -3.53
C LYS A 64 -3.26 -49.32 -3.11
N ASN A 65 -2.33 -49.87 -3.88
CA ASN A 65 -1.69 -51.15 -3.56
C ASN A 65 -0.76 -51.03 -2.34
N THR A 66 0.05 -49.97 -2.21
CA THR A 66 0.90 -49.77 -1.02
C THR A 66 0.09 -49.44 0.23
N GLN A 67 -1.02 -48.70 0.10
CA GLN A 67 -1.91 -48.43 1.23
C GLN A 67 -2.61 -49.71 1.71
N ILE A 68 -2.99 -50.61 0.80
CA ILE A 68 -3.53 -51.93 1.13
C ILE A 68 -2.47 -52.77 1.86
N ASP A 69 -1.22 -52.79 1.36
CA ASP A 69 -0.10 -53.52 1.97
C ASP A 69 0.23 -53.01 3.39
N GLU A 70 0.30 -51.69 3.61
CA GLU A 70 0.54 -51.12 4.94
C GLU A 70 -0.61 -51.41 5.91
N THR A 71 -1.86 -51.36 5.45
CA THR A 71 -3.01 -51.75 6.29
C THR A 71 -3.02 -53.24 6.60
N GLN A 72 -2.53 -54.08 5.69
CA GLN A 72 -2.46 -55.53 5.89
C GLN A 72 -1.31 -55.92 6.83
N ILE A 73 -0.17 -55.22 6.77
CA ILE A 73 0.96 -55.37 7.70
C ILE A 73 0.58 -54.88 9.12
N LEU A 74 -0.22 -53.83 9.25
CA LEU A 74 -0.73 -53.36 10.55
C LEU A 74 -1.79 -54.29 11.15
N LEU A 75 -2.64 -54.90 10.31
CA LEU A 75 -3.65 -55.88 10.75
C LEU A 75 -3.03 -57.24 11.14
N GLU A 76 -1.93 -57.66 10.53
CA GLU A 76 -1.22 -58.89 10.93
C GLU A 76 -0.41 -58.71 12.22
N ALA A 77 0.09 -57.50 12.50
CA ALA A 77 0.82 -57.19 13.74
C ALA A 77 -0.06 -57.07 14.99
N GLU A 78 -1.36 -56.77 14.85
CA GLU A 78 -2.29 -56.64 15.99
C GLU A 78 -2.94 -57.97 16.45
N THR A 79 -2.68 -59.09 15.76
CA THR A 79 -3.28 -60.40 16.11
C THR A 79 -2.43 -61.31 17.00
N GLU A 80 -1.22 -60.93 17.42
CA GLU A 80 -0.32 -61.86 18.13
C GLU A 80 -0.04 -61.57 19.62
N VAL A 81 -0.60 -60.51 20.24
CA VAL A 81 -0.37 -60.26 21.67
C VAL A 81 -1.64 -59.80 22.40
N ALA A 82 -2.48 -60.76 22.79
CA ALA A 82 -3.54 -60.56 23.76
C ALA A 82 -3.52 -61.69 24.81
N GLY A 83 -2.95 -61.39 25.98
CA GLY A 83 -3.00 -62.26 27.16
C GLY A 83 -2.67 -61.51 28.45
N LEU A 84 -3.72 -61.12 29.20
CA LEU A 84 -3.86 -61.07 30.68
C LEU A 84 -2.75 -60.35 31.48
N THR A 85 -2.95 -59.34 32.35
CA THR A 85 -3.93 -59.13 33.43
C THR A 85 -3.75 -57.75 34.10
N SER A 86 -4.77 -57.33 34.87
CA SER A 86 -5.07 -56.05 35.57
C SER A 86 -4.09 -55.58 36.68
N PRO A 87 -4.21 -54.32 37.20
CA PRO A 87 -3.21 -53.62 38.03
C PRO A 87 -3.55 -53.51 39.52
N LEU A 88 -2.57 -53.09 40.34
CA LEU A 88 -2.78 -52.61 41.71
C LEU A 88 -1.85 -51.43 42.03
N ALA A 89 -2.45 -50.41 42.64
CA ALA A 89 -1.86 -49.13 43.01
C ALA A 89 -1.06 -49.20 44.32
N GLN A 90 -0.06 -48.33 44.49
CA GLN A 90 0.25 -47.78 45.81
C GLN A 90 1.00 -46.44 45.78
N GLU A 91 0.48 -45.56 46.61
CA GLU A 91 0.81 -44.18 46.93
C GLU A 91 1.70 -44.17 48.19
N SER A 92 2.73 -43.30 48.27
CA SER A 92 3.16 -42.71 49.55
C SER A 92 4.19 -41.59 49.34
N ASP A 93 4.07 -40.63 50.23
CA ASP A 93 4.51 -39.24 50.19
C ASP A 93 5.56 -39.00 51.31
N VAL A 94 6.05 -37.75 51.45
CA VAL A 94 6.55 -37.12 52.72
C VAL A 94 8.10 -37.02 52.99
N SER A 95 8.62 -35.80 52.72
CA SER A 95 9.42 -34.88 53.61
C SER A 95 10.95 -34.94 53.84
N LYS A 96 11.53 -33.72 53.88
CA LYS A 96 12.84 -33.18 54.37
C LYS A 96 12.75 -32.78 55.88
N PRO A 97 13.77 -32.27 56.65
CA PRO A 97 15.03 -31.53 56.28
C PRO A 97 16.33 -31.68 57.17
N GLN A 98 17.43 -31.00 56.70
CA GLN A 98 18.66 -30.42 57.37
C GLN A 98 19.60 -31.36 58.19
N TRP A 99 20.95 -31.31 58.12
CA TRP A 99 21.98 -30.23 58.19
C TRP A 99 23.23 -30.62 57.34
N GLU A 100 23.78 -29.74 56.50
CA GLU A 100 24.98 -28.89 56.71
C GLU A 100 26.33 -29.64 56.93
N GLU A 101 27.16 -29.71 55.87
CA GLU A 101 28.62 -29.60 56.00
C GLU A 101 29.23 -29.01 54.72
N ASN A 102 30.05 -27.98 54.91
CA ASN A 102 30.69 -27.13 53.91
C ASN A 102 31.93 -27.79 53.31
N TYR A 103 32.04 -27.80 51.97
CA TYR A 103 33.32 -27.61 51.29
C TYR A 103 33.13 -26.76 50.03
N HIS A 104 33.68 -25.55 50.07
CA HIS A 104 33.98 -24.73 48.89
C HIS A 104 35.10 -25.39 48.09
N VAL A 105 35.00 -25.38 46.75
CA VAL A 105 36.04 -24.95 45.79
C VAL A 105 35.61 -25.30 44.34
N THR A 106 35.52 -24.25 43.52
CA THR A 106 35.49 -24.16 42.05
C THR A 106 34.27 -24.66 41.27
N SER A 107 33.33 -23.74 41.02
CA SER A 107 32.32 -23.84 39.97
C SER A 107 32.93 -23.62 38.58
N THR A 108 33.28 -24.69 37.89
CA THR A 108 33.18 -24.74 36.41
C THR A 108 31.90 -25.48 36.07
N GLN A 109 30.78 -24.77 36.23
CA GLN A 109 29.52 -25.20 35.65
C GLN A 109 29.64 -24.99 34.15
N SER A 110 29.83 -26.09 33.44
CA SER A 110 29.44 -26.23 32.05
C SER A 110 27.94 -25.92 31.96
N GLU A 111 27.60 -24.65 31.74
CA GLU A 111 26.34 -24.33 31.09
C GLU A 111 26.42 -24.95 29.68
N GLN A 112 25.81 -26.13 29.55
CA GLN A 112 25.28 -26.58 28.27
C GLN A 112 24.28 -25.52 27.80
N ASN A 113 24.81 -24.53 27.10
CA ASN A 113 24.06 -23.70 26.19
C ASN A 113 23.45 -24.63 25.16
N ASN A 114 22.19 -25.02 25.38
CA ASN A 114 21.26 -25.40 24.33
C ASN A 114 20.98 -24.16 23.45
N THR A 115 22.02 -23.59 22.83
CA THR A 115 21.87 -22.69 21.70
C THR A 115 21.54 -23.56 20.50
N THR A 116 20.24 -23.82 20.31
CA THR A 116 19.70 -24.14 18.99
C THR A 116 20.27 -23.10 18.02
N ASN A 117 21.19 -23.50 17.14
CA ASN A 117 21.85 -22.58 16.20
C ASN A 117 20.78 -21.78 15.44
N GLN A 118 20.62 -20.50 15.78
CA GLN A 118 19.69 -19.60 15.10
C GLN A 118 20.24 -19.34 13.69
N ASN A 119 19.81 -20.14 12.72
CA ASN A 119 20.27 -20.07 11.32
C ASN A 119 19.64 -18.91 10.51
N TYR A 120 19.00 -17.92 11.15
CA TYR A 120 18.45 -16.74 10.48
C TYR A 120 19.11 -15.44 10.95
N ASP A 121 19.28 -14.50 10.02
CA ASP A 121 19.88 -13.19 10.31
C ASP A 121 18.89 -12.29 11.07
N ILE A 122 19.28 -11.86 12.27
CA ILE A 122 18.55 -10.88 13.09
C ILE A 122 18.55 -9.49 12.41
N ASN A 123 19.50 -9.25 11.51
CA ASN A 123 19.70 -8.05 10.69
C ASN A 123 19.81 -6.76 11.52
N THR A 124 20.82 -6.74 12.39
CA THR A 124 21.13 -5.62 13.31
C THR A 124 21.41 -4.30 12.58
N SER A 125 21.96 -4.36 11.36
CA SER A 125 22.17 -3.19 10.50
C SER A 125 20.84 -2.51 10.13
N THR A 126 19.82 -3.29 9.75
CA THR A 126 18.49 -2.76 9.46
C THR A 126 17.86 -2.13 10.70
N ARG A 127 18.00 -2.76 11.88
CA ARG A 127 17.53 -2.17 13.14
C ARG A 127 18.21 -0.83 13.43
N LEU A 128 19.53 -0.75 13.26
CA LEU A 128 20.28 0.51 13.44
C LEU A 128 19.79 1.59 12.47
N GLN A 129 19.56 1.26 11.20
CA GLN A 129 19.01 2.20 10.22
C GLN A 129 17.62 2.71 10.59
N CYS A 130 16.76 1.86 11.15
CA CYS A 130 15.46 2.28 11.66
C CYS A 130 15.61 3.28 12.82
N VAL A 131 16.51 3.00 13.75
CA VAL A 131 16.80 3.90 14.88
C VAL A 131 17.32 5.25 14.37
N VAL A 132 18.26 5.25 13.43
CA VAL A 132 18.78 6.48 12.80
C VAL A 132 17.65 7.24 12.09
N GLY A 133 16.80 6.55 11.34
CA GLY A 133 15.66 7.18 10.65
C GLY A 133 14.66 7.83 11.61
N VAL A 134 14.35 7.17 12.73
CA VAL A 134 13.49 7.72 13.79
C VAL A 134 14.14 8.92 14.48
N LEU A 135 15.45 8.88 14.75
CA LEU A 135 16.18 10.01 15.32
C LEU A 135 16.20 11.23 14.38
N ILE A 136 16.49 11.03 13.09
CA ILE A 136 16.45 12.09 12.09
C ILE A 136 15.04 12.68 11.98
N GLY A 137 14.01 11.83 11.92
CA GLY A 137 12.62 12.27 11.90
C GLY A 137 12.23 13.08 13.15
N GLY A 138 12.69 12.65 14.33
CA GLY A 138 12.48 13.36 15.59
C GLY A 138 13.19 14.72 15.64
N LEU A 139 14.44 14.80 15.18
CA LEU A 139 15.19 16.06 15.09
C LEU A 139 14.51 17.04 14.11
N LEU A 140 14.07 16.55 12.95
CA LEU A 140 13.34 17.36 11.98
C LEU A 140 12.01 17.84 12.56
N ALA A 141 11.30 17.00 13.31
CA ALA A 141 10.07 17.38 14.00
C ALA A 141 10.30 18.51 15.01
N LEU A 142 11.35 18.40 15.84
CA LEU A 142 11.72 19.43 16.81
C LEU A 142 12.14 20.74 16.12
N ALA A 143 12.89 20.67 15.01
CA ALA A 143 13.23 21.84 14.22
C ALA A 143 11.98 22.53 13.66
N CYS A 144 11.02 21.77 13.11
CA CYS A 144 9.75 22.31 12.62
C CYS A 144 8.92 22.93 13.75
N ILE A 145 8.82 22.28 14.91
CA ILE A 145 8.09 22.83 16.08
C ILE A 145 8.77 24.13 16.55
N GLY A 146 10.09 24.12 16.73
CA GLY A 146 10.85 25.28 17.19
C GLY A 146 10.72 26.47 16.23
N SER A 147 10.90 26.22 14.93
CA SER A 147 10.71 27.24 13.89
C SER A 147 9.25 27.72 13.80
N GLY A 148 8.26 26.83 13.89
CA GLY A 148 6.85 27.19 13.88
C GLY A 148 6.45 28.06 15.06
N ILE A 149 6.87 27.70 16.28
CA ILE A 149 6.68 28.51 17.49
C ILE A 149 7.37 29.86 17.35
N TYR A 150 8.60 29.89 16.85
CA TYR A 150 9.34 31.14 16.64
C TYR A 150 8.60 32.09 15.68
N VAL A 151 8.11 31.59 14.54
CA VAL A 151 7.34 32.40 13.58
C VAL A 151 6.04 32.91 14.22
N LEU A 152 5.29 32.05 14.91
CA LEU A 152 4.04 32.45 15.56
C LEU A 152 4.25 33.44 16.73
N ALA A 153 5.37 33.33 17.46
CA ALA A 153 5.68 34.21 18.58
C ALA A 153 6.18 35.59 18.14
N THR A 154 6.99 35.65 17.07
CA THR A 154 7.61 36.89 16.57
C THR A 154 6.73 37.67 15.60
N LYS A 155 5.80 37.01 14.91
CA LYS A 155 4.94 37.59 13.86
C LYS A 155 3.46 37.28 14.11
N LYS A 156 2.97 37.56 15.32
CA LYS A 156 1.62 37.22 15.79
C LYS A 156 0.49 37.63 14.83
N GLU A 157 0.60 38.80 14.21
CA GLU A 157 -0.42 39.35 13.31
C GLU A 157 -0.34 38.76 11.89
N LYS A 158 0.83 38.26 11.48
CA LYS A 158 1.07 37.79 10.10
C LYS A 158 0.99 36.28 9.95
N LEU A 159 1.13 35.53 11.05
CA LEU A 159 1.15 34.06 11.09
C LEU A 159 2.21 33.39 10.20
N ALA A 160 3.01 34.18 9.48
CA ALA A 160 3.99 33.74 8.51
C ALA A 160 5.23 34.63 8.48
N LEU A 161 6.34 34.03 8.07
CA LEU A 161 7.63 34.68 7.90
C LEU A 161 7.86 35.00 6.43
N HIS A 162 8.18 36.26 6.14
CA HIS A 162 8.54 36.71 4.81
C HIS A 162 9.96 36.27 4.45
N VAL A 163 10.15 35.72 3.25
CA VAL A 163 11.45 35.35 2.70
C VAL A 163 11.49 35.69 1.20
N ASP A 164 12.53 36.42 0.80
CA ASP A 164 12.80 36.76 -0.59
C ASP A 164 13.34 35.53 -1.34
N ILE A 165 12.47 34.86 -2.09
CA ILE A 165 12.82 33.68 -2.89
C ILE A 165 12.07 33.77 -4.22
N ASP A 166 12.79 33.58 -5.33
CA ASP A 166 12.18 33.48 -6.65
C ASP A 166 11.18 32.30 -6.73
N THR A 167 10.15 32.47 -7.56
CA THR A 167 9.11 31.47 -7.87
C THR A 167 9.67 30.10 -8.19
N THR A 168 10.68 30.01 -9.06
CA THR A 168 11.31 28.74 -9.45
C THR A 168 11.98 28.07 -8.25
N ALA A 169 12.71 28.86 -7.44
CA ALA A 169 13.37 28.36 -6.25
C ALA A 169 12.37 27.86 -5.20
N ARG A 170 11.22 28.53 -5.04
CA ARG A 170 10.11 28.07 -4.17
C ARG A 170 9.58 26.71 -4.60
N GLU A 171 9.33 26.52 -5.89
CA GLU A 171 8.77 25.26 -6.42
C GLU A 171 9.75 24.09 -6.25
N VAL A 172 11.03 24.32 -6.53
CA VAL A 172 12.11 23.35 -6.32
C VAL A 172 12.27 23.04 -4.83
N LEU A 173 12.25 24.06 -3.97
CA LEU A 173 12.36 23.89 -2.52
C LEU A 173 11.20 23.05 -1.97
N SER A 174 9.98 23.30 -2.45
CA SER A 174 8.80 22.48 -2.11
C SER A 174 8.99 21.01 -2.52
N LEU A 175 9.59 20.73 -3.68
CA LEU A 175 9.89 19.36 -4.11
C LEU A 175 10.94 18.70 -3.21
N VAL A 176 12.03 19.42 -2.90
CA VAL A 176 13.10 18.93 -2.01
C VAL A 176 12.53 18.59 -0.63
N PHE A 177 11.68 19.45 -0.06
CA PHE A 177 11.00 19.15 1.20
C PHE A 177 10.16 17.88 1.12
N ASN A 178 9.37 17.68 0.05
CA ASN A 178 8.57 16.47 -0.12
C ASN A 178 9.41 15.20 -0.26
N ILE A 179 10.59 15.27 -0.90
CA ILE A 179 11.54 14.16 -1.00
C ILE A 179 12.10 13.79 0.38
N ILE A 180 12.62 14.78 1.12
CA ILE A 180 13.17 14.57 2.47
C ILE A 180 12.08 14.01 3.39
N LEU A 181 10.90 14.62 3.36
CA LEU A 181 9.75 14.22 4.16
C LEU A 181 9.34 12.77 3.88
N THR A 182 9.26 12.39 2.60
CA THR A 182 8.92 11.02 2.20
C THR A 182 9.96 10.02 2.69
N PHE A 183 11.25 10.34 2.61
CA PHE A 183 12.31 9.47 3.13
C PHE A 183 12.23 9.28 4.66
N CYS A 184 11.99 10.37 5.41
CA CYS A 184 11.80 10.31 6.86
C CYS A 184 10.57 9.46 7.24
N ILE A 185 9.44 9.70 6.57
CA ILE A 185 8.19 8.97 6.82
C ILE A 185 8.34 7.48 6.52
N ASP A 186 8.93 7.12 5.37
CA ASP A 186 9.11 5.72 4.99
C ASP A 186 10.07 4.99 5.95
N SER A 187 11.12 5.66 6.43
CA SER A 187 12.05 5.11 7.43
C SER A 187 11.37 4.80 8.77
N MET A 188 10.59 5.75 9.29
CA MET A 188 9.81 5.56 10.52
C MET A 188 8.78 4.45 10.35
N ALA A 189 8.07 4.47 9.23
CA ALA A 189 7.01 3.53 8.96
C ALA A 189 7.48 2.08 8.73
N PHE A 190 8.73 1.89 8.30
CA PHE A 190 9.34 0.57 8.21
C PHE A 190 9.44 -0.09 9.59
N ALA A 191 9.87 0.63 10.63
CA ALA A 191 9.93 0.11 12.01
C ALA A 191 8.55 -0.34 12.51
N HIS A 192 7.52 0.47 12.25
CA HIS A 192 6.12 0.12 12.53
C HIS A 192 5.68 -1.13 11.76
N SER A 193 6.01 -1.23 10.46
CA SER A 193 5.65 -2.40 9.65
C SER A 193 6.28 -3.71 10.14
N VAL A 194 7.54 -3.67 10.59
CA VAL A 194 8.24 -4.84 11.15
C VAL A 194 7.60 -5.24 12.47
N SER A 195 7.34 -4.27 13.36
CA SER A 195 6.63 -4.52 14.62
C SER A 195 5.26 -5.17 14.40
N LEU A 196 4.47 -4.65 13.45
CA LEU A 196 3.17 -5.20 13.10
C LEU A 196 3.26 -6.65 12.59
N ARG A 197 4.25 -6.96 11.75
CA ARG A 197 4.46 -8.33 11.24
C ARG A 197 4.62 -9.33 12.38
N TRP A 198 5.48 -9.03 13.35
CA TRP A 198 5.74 -9.91 14.48
C TRP A 198 4.66 -9.85 15.57
N ALA A 199 3.86 -8.78 15.62
CA ALA A 199 2.62 -8.76 16.39
C ALA A 199 1.57 -9.73 15.81
N LEU A 200 1.39 -9.75 14.49
CA LEU A 200 0.48 -10.68 13.80
C LEU A 200 0.96 -12.14 13.89
N TYR A 201 2.28 -12.35 13.90
CA TYR A 201 2.89 -13.64 14.20
C TYR A 201 2.36 -14.17 15.54
N ARG A 202 2.51 -13.41 16.63
CA ARG A 202 2.04 -13.81 17.97
C ARG A 202 0.53 -14.04 18.10
N GLU A 203 -0.25 -13.58 17.12
CA GLU A 203 -1.70 -13.81 17.06
C GLU A 203 -2.09 -14.96 16.12
N HIS A 204 -1.12 -15.66 15.51
CA HIS A 204 -1.36 -16.68 14.47
C HIS A 204 -2.20 -16.14 13.29
N LYS A 205 -2.11 -14.83 13.01
CA LYS A 205 -2.81 -14.14 11.92
C LYS A 205 -1.88 -13.75 10.76
N LEU A 206 -0.59 -14.06 10.87
CA LEU A 206 0.39 -13.75 9.84
C LEU A 206 0.28 -14.76 8.69
N GLU A 207 -0.32 -14.36 7.57
CA GLU A 207 -0.37 -15.22 6.36
C GLU A 207 0.66 -14.79 5.31
N PHE A 208 0.86 -13.49 5.15
CA PHE A 208 1.74 -12.90 4.14
C PHE A 208 2.89 -12.15 4.82
N ASN A 209 4.07 -12.17 4.19
CA ASN A 209 5.23 -11.40 4.59
C ASN A 209 4.95 -9.89 4.62
N THR A 210 4.17 -9.43 3.65
CA THR A 210 3.76 -8.03 3.50
C THR A 210 2.27 -7.89 3.82
N ASN A 211 1.94 -7.01 4.78
CA ASN A 211 0.57 -6.68 5.18
C ASN A 211 0.32 -5.19 5.02
N LEU A 212 -0.94 -4.83 4.75
CA LEU A 212 -1.33 -3.43 4.63
C LEU A 212 -1.42 -2.81 6.02
N ARG A 213 -0.38 -2.10 6.44
CA ARG A 213 -0.24 -1.58 7.81
C ARG A 213 -1.41 -0.73 8.28
N LEU A 214 -2.02 0.04 7.37
CA LEU A 214 -3.11 0.95 7.70
C LEU A 214 -4.42 0.23 8.06
N PHE A 215 -4.62 -0.99 7.56
CA PHE A 215 -5.88 -1.73 7.71
C PHE A 215 -5.73 -3.06 8.46
N THR A 216 -4.51 -3.38 8.88
CA THR A 216 -4.21 -4.61 9.62
C THR A 216 -3.81 -4.24 11.02
N ASN A 217 -4.47 -4.82 12.02
CA ASN A 217 -4.26 -4.49 13.42
C ASN A 217 -3.91 -5.74 14.24
N SER A 218 -3.28 -5.50 15.39
CA SER A 218 -3.08 -6.49 16.45
C SER A 218 -3.97 -6.11 17.64
N THR A 219 -4.58 -7.11 18.25
CA THR A 219 -5.37 -6.98 19.49
C THR A 219 -4.47 -6.99 20.73
N LYS A 220 -3.36 -7.74 20.67
CA LYS A 220 -2.42 -7.97 21.78
C LYS A 220 -1.27 -6.96 21.85
N SER A 221 -0.88 -6.35 20.75
CA SER A 221 0.20 -5.35 20.72
C SER A 221 -0.37 -3.94 20.78
N GLY A 222 -0.11 -3.23 21.89
CA GLY A 222 -0.50 -1.84 22.10
C GLY A 222 -0.22 -0.91 20.91
N PRO A 223 1.04 -0.75 20.45
CA PRO A 223 1.36 0.18 19.36
C PRO A 223 0.71 -0.18 18.02
N ASN A 224 0.37 -1.45 17.80
CA ASN A 224 -0.21 -1.95 16.55
C ASN A 224 -1.74 -2.08 16.59
N ARG A 225 -2.40 -1.45 17.57
CA ARG A 225 -3.87 -1.42 17.64
C ARG A 225 -4.47 -0.50 16.58
N TRP A 226 -5.74 -0.74 16.25
CA TRP A 226 -6.45 -0.01 15.20
C TRP A 226 -6.44 1.50 15.39
N TYR A 227 -6.59 2.00 16.63
CA TYR A 227 -6.59 3.44 16.90
C TYR A 227 -5.20 4.08 16.69
N ASN A 228 -4.12 3.36 16.97
CA ASN A 228 -2.76 3.83 16.72
C ASN A 228 -2.45 3.83 15.22
N ASN A 229 -2.95 2.85 14.47
CA ASN A 229 -2.88 2.88 13.01
C ASN A 229 -3.63 4.08 12.42
N ILE A 230 -4.83 4.40 12.94
CA ILE A 230 -5.59 5.59 12.53
C ILE A 230 -4.83 6.86 12.89
N PHE A 231 -4.30 6.96 14.11
CA PHE A 231 -3.48 8.09 14.53
C PHE A 231 -2.27 8.29 13.60
N GLY A 232 -1.51 7.23 13.31
CA GLY A 232 -0.41 7.30 12.35
C GLY A 232 -0.86 7.71 10.94
N MET A 233 -2.05 7.30 10.51
CA MET A 233 -2.64 7.73 9.24
C MET A 233 -2.97 9.22 9.25
N ILE A 234 -3.58 9.73 10.33
CA ILE A 234 -3.89 11.15 10.51
C ILE A 234 -2.60 11.99 10.51
N CYS A 235 -1.58 11.57 11.26
CA CYS A 235 -0.27 12.24 11.24
C CYS A 235 0.33 12.27 9.83
N LEU A 236 0.27 11.16 9.11
CA LEU A 236 0.79 11.09 7.74
C LEU A 236 0.06 12.06 6.79
N ILE A 237 -1.26 12.14 6.90
CA ILE A 237 -2.10 13.06 6.12
C ILE A 237 -1.71 14.51 6.44
N PHE A 238 -1.57 14.85 7.72
CA PHE A 238 -1.15 16.18 8.15
C PHE A 238 0.27 16.52 7.71
N CYS A 239 1.22 15.58 7.68
CA CYS A 239 2.57 15.84 7.17
C CYS A 239 2.52 16.35 5.71
N TYR A 240 1.82 15.64 4.82
CA TYR A 240 1.75 16.03 3.41
C TYR A 240 0.84 17.25 3.17
N GLY A 241 -0.26 17.37 3.93
CA GLY A 241 -1.11 18.57 3.92
C GLY A 241 -0.36 19.82 4.35
N ALA A 242 0.32 19.76 5.49
CA ALA A 242 1.10 20.87 6.04
C ALA A 242 2.32 21.21 5.16
N SER A 243 3.00 20.21 4.58
CA SER A 243 4.08 20.46 3.63
C SER A 243 3.61 21.21 2.39
N SER A 244 2.38 20.96 1.93
CA SER A 244 1.79 21.66 0.77
C SER A 244 1.32 23.08 1.13
N TYR A 245 1.01 23.32 2.40
CA TYR A 245 0.54 24.61 2.93
C TYR A 245 1.70 25.47 3.49
N LEU A 246 2.95 24.97 3.42
CA LEU A 246 4.12 25.58 4.06
C LEU A 246 4.61 26.84 3.35
N LEU A 247 4.68 26.82 2.02
CA LEU A 247 5.26 27.88 1.18
C LEU A 247 4.16 28.59 0.40
N LEU A 248 3.73 29.74 0.88
CA LEU A 248 2.64 30.53 0.31
C LEU A 248 3.20 31.57 -0.67
N PRO A 249 2.70 31.66 -1.92
CA PRO A 249 3.04 32.75 -2.82
C PRO A 249 2.35 34.04 -2.39
N TYR A 250 3.00 35.18 -2.64
CA TYR A 250 2.40 36.50 -2.46
C TYR A 250 2.48 37.34 -3.73
N LEU A 251 3.69 37.72 -4.14
CA LEU A 251 4.00 38.45 -5.38
C LEU A 251 5.16 37.73 -6.10
N GLU A 252 5.49 38.14 -7.33
CA GLU A 252 6.43 37.43 -8.23
C GLU A 252 7.80 37.05 -7.62
N ASN A 253 8.22 37.68 -6.51
CA ASN A 253 9.49 37.36 -5.82
C ASN A 253 9.37 37.18 -4.29
N GLU A 254 8.15 37.09 -3.76
CA GLU A 254 7.91 37.10 -2.31
C GLU A 254 7.20 35.82 -1.84
N VAL A 255 7.79 35.14 -0.86
CA VAL A 255 7.27 33.88 -0.31
C VAL A 255 7.06 34.00 1.19
N PHE A 256 5.91 33.52 1.66
CA PHE A 256 5.62 33.41 3.07
C PHE A 256 5.76 31.97 3.57
N ILE A 257 6.48 31.78 4.66
CA ILE A 257 6.55 30.51 5.39
C ILE A 257 5.45 30.50 6.44
N ASN A 258 4.46 29.62 6.30
CA ASN A 258 3.35 29.50 7.23
C ASN A 258 3.78 28.86 8.55
N GLY A 259 3.75 29.64 9.64
CA GLY A 259 4.15 29.18 10.97
C GLY A 259 3.25 28.08 11.54
N LEU A 260 1.93 28.15 11.27
CA LEU A 260 0.97 27.13 11.72
C LEU A 260 1.16 25.80 10.98
N ALA A 261 1.36 25.86 9.66
CA ALA A 261 1.67 24.67 8.87
C ALA A 261 2.96 24.01 9.36
N LEU A 262 4.01 24.79 9.64
CA LEU A 262 5.28 24.28 10.14
C LEU A 262 5.15 23.64 11.53
N LEU A 263 4.35 24.24 12.42
CA LEU A 263 4.02 23.67 13.73
C LEU A 263 3.28 22.33 13.59
N ILE A 264 2.25 22.27 12.75
CA ILE A 264 1.44 21.04 12.56
C ILE A 264 2.26 19.95 11.89
N LEU A 265 3.10 20.29 10.90
CA LEU A 265 4.07 19.38 10.30
C LEU A 265 4.98 18.76 11.37
N GLY A 266 5.52 19.59 12.25
CA GLY A 266 6.37 19.16 13.35
C GLY A 266 5.65 18.24 14.36
N LEU A 267 4.43 18.59 14.77
CA LEU A 267 3.61 17.76 15.67
C LEU A 267 3.24 16.41 15.04
N ALA A 268 2.89 16.41 13.75
CA ALA A 268 2.55 15.21 13.01
C ALA A 268 3.76 14.28 12.83
N LEU A 269 4.93 14.84 12.49
CA LEU A 269 6.19 14.09 12.42
C LEU A 269 6.59 13.53 13.79
N LEU A 270 6.42 14.32 14.86
CA LEU A 270 6.67 13.86 16.22
C LEU A 270 5.75 12.71 16.61
N GLY A 271 4.47 12.76 16.20
CA GLY A 271 3.52 11.67 16.38
C GLY A 271 3.97 10.37 15.69
N LEU A 272 4.45 10.45 14.45
CA LEU A 272 5.01 9.30 13.71
C LEU A 272 6.29 8.77 14.37
N ALA A 273 7.18 9.66 14.81
CA ALA A 273 8.42 9.31 15.49
C ALA A 273 8.14 8.64 16.85
N ALA A 274 7.18 9.15 17.62
CA ALA A 274 6.76 8.58 18.90
C ALA A 274 6.15 7.19 18.71
N LEU A 275 5.26 7.02 17.72
CA LEU A 275 4.68 5.71 17.40
C LEU A 275 5.76 4.70 17.00
N SER A 276 6.72 5.12 16.18
CA SER A 276 7.83 4.28 15.72
C SER A 276 8.79 3.93 16.86
N THR A 277 9.06 4.88 17.76
CA THR A 277 9.85 4.67 18.99
C THR A 277 9.14 3.70 19.92
N TRP A 278 7.82 3.83 20.09
CA TRP A 278 7.03 2.90 20.89
C TRP A 278 7.08 1.48 20.31
N CYS A 279 7.00 1.34 18.98
CA CYS A 279 7.21 0.07 18.29
C CYS A 279 8.59 -0.51 18.58
N LEU A 280 9.66 0.28 18.44
CA LEU A 280 11.04 -0.16 18.68
C LEU A 280 11.26 -0.61 20.13
N TRP A 281 10.73 0.13 21.09
CA TRP A 281 10.84 -0.20 22.51
C TRP A 281 10.09 -1.48 22.84
N THR A 282 8.78 -1.52 22.58
CA THR A 282 7.96 -2.68 22.97
C THR A 282 8.22 -3.94 22.17
N SER A 283 8.82 -3.81 20.98
CA SER A 283 9.05 -4.93 20.08
C SER A 283 10.49 -5.43 20.08
N SER A 284 11.42 -4.77 20.81
CA SER A 284 12.85 -5.13 20.85
C SER A 284 13.08 -6.62 21.08
N ASP A 285 12.35 -7.22 22.02
CA ASP A 285 12.58 -8.60 22.46
C ASP A 285 11.61 -9.59 21.81
N SER A 286 10.66 -9.10 21.02
CA SER A 286 9.61 -9.93 20.38
C SER A 286 9.70 -9.99 18.85
N VAL A 287 10.61 -9.21 18.26
CA VAL A 287 10.90 -9.23 16.83
C VAL A 287 11.94 -10.30 16.56
N LEU A 288 11.53 -11.36 15.86
CA LEU A 288 12.44 -12.47 15.52
C LEU A 288 13.51 -12.04 14.52
N THR A 289 13.15 -11.26 13.49
CA THR A 289 14.14 -10.68 12.55
C THR A 289 13.67 -9.33 12.01
N TRP A 290 14.63 -8.45 11.75
CA TRP A 290 14.42 -7.16 11.09
C TRP A 290 14.51 -7.25 9.56
N SER A 291 14.68 -8.45 9.01
CA SER A 291 14.75 -8.68 7.57
C SER A 291 13.43 -8.35 6.86
N SER A 292 13.54 -7.80 5.65
CA SER A 292 12.41 -7.68 4.72
C SER A 292 12.29 -8.88 3.79
N ASN A 293 13.23 -9.83 3.84
CA ASN A 293 13.29 -10.97 2.95
C ASN A 293 12.23 -12.03 3.33
N PRO A 294 11.34 -12.43 2.42
CA PRO A 294 10.30 -13.41 2.73
C PRO A 294 10.85 -14.79 3.12
N LEU A 295 12.02 -15.19 2.62
CA LEU A 295 12.64 -16.49 2.98
C LEU A 295 13.18 -16.47 4.41
N SER A 296 13.90 -15.42 4.78
CA SER A 296 14.40 -15.24 6.16
C SER A 296 13.26 -15.17 7.17
N ASN A 297 12.20 -14.42 6.85
CA ASN A 297 11.02 -14.31 7.70
C ASN A 297 10.26 -15.63 7.81
N CYS A 298 10.16 -16.38 6.71
CA CYS A 298 9.56 -17.71 6.71
C CYS A 298 10.39 -18.70 7.54
N LEU A 299 11.71 -18.71 7.39
CA LEU A 299 12.61 -19.57 8.18
C LEU A 299 12.47 -19.30 9.67
N ALA A 300 12.48 -18.02 10.07
CA ALA A 300 12.27 -17.63 11.46
C ALA A 300 10.91 -18.13 11.99
N ALA A 301 9.86 -18.05 11.19
CA ALA A 301 8.53 -18.53 11.58
C ALA A 301 8.41 -20.07 11.63
N VAL A 302 9.11 -20.79 10.75
CA VAL A 302 9.17 -22.26 10.75
C VAL A 302 9.94 -22.77 11.97
N GLN A 303 11.11 -22.20 12.26
CA GLN A 303 11.93 -22.62 13.42
C GLN A 303 11.22 -22.39 14.77
N ASN A 304 10.37 -21.37 14.85
CA ASN A 304 9.56 -21.09 16.03
C ASN A 304 8.19 -21.82 16.02
N GLY A 305 8.00 -22.79 15.12
CA GLY A 305 6.86 -23.71 15.13
C GLY A 305 5.54 -23.19 14.58
N MET A 306 5.51 -22.00 13.95
CA MET A 306 4.26 -21.43 13.40
C MET A 306 3.80 -22.12 12.12
N PHE A 307 4.76 -22.40 11.25
CA PHE A 307 4.50 -23.04 9.96
C PHE A 307 5.22 -24.38 9.95
N GLN A 308 4.49 -25.39 9.49
CA GLN A 308 5.05 -26.71 9.23
C GLN A 308 4.90 -26.98 7.74
N ARG A 309 5.94 -27.55 7.13
CA ARG A 309 5.90 -28.00 5.74
C ARG A 309 4.81 -29.04 5.60
N ARG A 310 3.89 -28.85 4.64
CA ARG A 310 2.87 -29.85 4.31
C ARG A 310 3.40 -30.75 3.20
N ASN A 311 3.44 -32.05 3.46
CA ASN A 311 3.85 -33.05 2.46
C ASN A 311 2.90 -32.99 1.24
N GLY A 312 3.41 -33.30 0.05
CA GLY A 312 2.64 -33.26 -1.19
C GLY A 312 2.49 -31.89 -1.88
N ARG A 313 2.96 -30.78 -1.29
CA ARG A 313 2.75 -29.41 -1.82
C ARG A 313 3.97 -28.77 -2.50
N CYS A 314 4.92 -29.57 -3.00
CA CYS A 314 6.18 -29.09 -3.59
C CYS A 314 6.06 -28.28 -4.89
N MET A 315 4.91 -28.34 -5.58
CA MET A 315 4.67 -27.66 -6.86
C MET A 315 3.38 -26.85 -6.90
N ARG A 316 2.76 -26.60 -5.74
CA ARG A 316 1.50 -25.85 -5.65
C ARG A 316 1.76 -24.36 -5.44
N SER A 317 1.07 -23.55 -6.24
CA SER A 317 1.13 -22.10 -6.10
C SER A 317 0.21 -21.62 -4.99
N VAL A 318 0.37 -20.37 -4.55
CA VAL A 318 -0.55 -19.72 -3.62
C VAL A 318 -2.00 -19.66 -4.16
N HIS A 319 -2.17 -19.70 -5.48
CA HIS A 319 -3.50 -19.70 -6.12
C HIS A 319 -4.24 -21.03 -5.99
N ASP A 320 -3.52 -22.10 -5.71
CA ASP A 320 -4.08 -23.44 -5.48
C ASP A 320 -4.52 -23.63 -4.02
N ARG A 321 -4.54 -22.54 -3.23
CA ARG A 321 -5.06 -22.53 -1.87
C ARG A 321 -6.58 -22.69 -1.90
N LYS A 322 -7.07 -23.81 -1.38
CA LYS A 322 -8.47 -23.91 -0.97
C LYS A 322 -8.65 -23.23 0.39
N PRO A 323 -9.77 -22.52 0.63
CA PRO A 323 -10.08 -21.99 1.95
C PRO A 323 -10.18 -23.14 2.96
N ALA A 324 -9.77 -22.91 4.21
CA ALA A 324 -9.69 -23.92 5.25
C ALA A 324 -11.03 -24.66 5.51
N SER A 325 -12.16 -24.06 5.15
CA SER A 325 -13.50 -24.67 5.24
C SER A 325 -13.74 -25.82 4.24
N LEU A 326 -12.91 -25.96 3.19
CA LEU A 326 -12.98 -27.03 2.19
C LEU A 326 -11.86 -28.08 2.38
N GLN A 327 -11.12 -28.00 3.49
CA GLN A 327 -9.95 -28.82 3.77
C GLN A 327 -10.29 -30.20 4.36
N LEU A 328 -11.57 -30.53 4.49
CA LEU A 328 -12.06 -31.81 5.01
C LEU A 328 -11.73 -33.01 4.11
N CYS A 329 -11.30 -32.78 2.87
CA CYS A 329 -10.78 -33.82 1.97
C CYS A 329 -9.26 -33.69 1.85
N ALA A 330 -8.52 -34.24 2.82
CA ALA A 330 -7.05 -34.27 2.85
C ALA A 330 -6.42 -34.92 1.60
N ASP A 331 -7.17 -35.76 0.90
CA ASP A 331 -6.71 -36.55 -0.26
C ASP A 331 -6.46 -35.74 -1.55
N ILE A 332 -6.97 -34.50 -1.64
CA ILE A 332 -6.75 -33.67 -2.85
C ILE A 332 -5.41 -32.92 -2.77
N ASP A 333 -4.85 -32.73 -1.59
CA ASP A 333 -3.64 -31.93 -1.39
C ASP A 333 -2.32 -32.67 -1.65
N THR A 334 -2.37 -33.99 -1.75
CA THR A 334 -1.23 -34.89 -2.05
C THR A 334 -1.13 -35.27 -3.52
N GLN A 335 -2.12 -34.93 -4.35
CA GLN A 335 -2.10 -35.33 -5.75
C GLN A 335 -0.95 -34.67 -6.51
N PRO A 336 -0.18 -35.46 -7.29
CA PRO A 336 0.89 -34.94 -8.10
C PRO A 336 0.37 -33.99 -9.17
N ILE A 337 1.10 -32.91 -9.42
CA ILE A 337 0.69 -31.84 -10.36
C ILE A 337 1.79 -31.59 -11.38
N LEU A 338 1.37 -31.30 -12.61
CA LEU A 338 2.25 -30.84 -13.67
C LEU A 338 2.70 -29.37 -13.44
N PRO A 339 3.97 -29.03 -13.67
CA PRO A 339 4.46 -27.67 -13.57
C PRO A 339 3.72 -26.74 -14.54
N ARG A 340 3.28 -25.58 -14.04
CA ARG A 340 2.69 -24.54 -14.89
C ARG A 340 3.78 -23.71 -15.54
N GLN A 341 3.78 -23.61 -16.88
CA GLN A 341 4.75 -22.77 -17.60
C GLN A 341 4.55 -21.26 -17.35
N LYS A 342 3.32 -20.84 -17.03
CA LYS A 342 2.97 -19.47 -16.66
C LYS A 342 2.13 -19.48 -15.39
N GLN A 343 2.57 -18.69 -14.42
CA GLN A 343 1.88 -18.56 -13.14
C GLN A 343 0.77 -17.51 -13.23
N GLU A 344 -0.21 -17.63 -12.35
CA GLU A 344 -1.30 -16.67 -12.29
C GLU A 344 -0.83 -15.33 -11.70
N ASN A 345 -1.53 -14.26 -12.06
CA ASN A 345 -1.15 -12.90 -11.71
C ASN A 345 -1.67 -12.50 -10.32
N MET A 346 -1.11 -11.42 -9.76
CA MET A 346 -1.50 -10.91 -8.43
C MET A 346 -2.98 -10.55 -8.37
N TYR A 347 -3.55 -10.07 -9.48
CA TYR A 347 -4.94 -9.65 -9.59
C TYR A 347 -5.96 -10.72 -9.14
N LYS A 348 -5.66 -12.00 -9.44
CA LYS A 348 -6.54 -13.12 -9.08
C LYS A 348 -6.39 -13.59 -7.64
N LEU A 349 -5.27 -13.24 -6.97
CA LEU A 349 -4.95 -13.73 -5.64
C LEU A 349 -5.95 -13.27 -4.58
N SER A 350 -6.35 -11.99 -4.61
CA SER A 350 -7.24 -11.45 -3.58
C SER A 350 -8.18 -10.36 -4.09
N ARG A 351 -9.36 -10.25 -3.47
CA ARG A 351 -10.29 -9.12 -3.68
C ARG A 351 -9.67 -7.78 -3.28
N ARG A 352 -8.72 -7.78 -2.33
CA ARG A 352 -8.05 -6.56 -1.84
C ARG A 352 -7.24 -5.90 -2.95
N ILE A 353 -6.45 -6.67 -3.69
CA ILE A 353 -5.65 -6.16 -4.83
C ILE A 353 -6.54 -5.52 -5.90
N ARG A 354 -7.69 -6.14 -6.20
CA ARG A 354 -8.66 -5.57 -7.14
C ARG A 354 -9.21 -4.21 -6.67
N ARG A 355 -9.54 -4.09 -5.38
CA ARG A 355 -9.98 -2.82 -4.79
C ARG A 355 -8.90 -1.73 -4.86
N ILE A 356 -7.63 -2.09 -4.68
CA ILE A 356 -6.50 -1.15 -4.79
C ILE A 356 -6.40 -0.60 -6.22
N ILE A 357 -6.51 -1.46 -7.23
CA ILE A 357 -6.46 -1.03 -8.64
C ILE A 357 -7.66 -0.15 -8.97
N TRP A 358 -8.86 -0.52 -8.52
CA TRP A 358 -10.05 0.31 -8.67
C TRP A 358 -9.85 1.68 -8.02
N LEU A 359 -9.34 1.73 -6.78
CA LEU A 359 -9.05 2.98 -6.07
C LEU A 359 -8.09 3.89 -6.88
N LEU A 360 -7.04 3.32 -7.46
CA LEU A 360 -6.07 4.08 -8.26
C LEU A 360 -6.65 4.63 -9.56
N TRP A 361 -7.46 3.84 -10.26
CA TRP A 361 -8.14 4.31 -11.47
C TRP A 361 -9.24 5.34 -11.13
N THR A 362 -9.96 5.17 -10.03
CA THR A 362 -10.89 6.19 -9.54
C THR A 362 -10.17 7.50 -9.24
N LEU A 363 -9.01 7.46 -8.59
CA LEU A 363 -8.18 8.65 -8.34
C LEU A 363 -7.77 9.33 -9.66
N ALA A 364 -7.33 8.56 -10.65
CA ALA A 364 -6.95 9.10 -11.97
C ALA A 364 -8.14 9.76 -12.69
N VAL A 365 -9.32 9.12 -12.68
CA VAL A 365 -10.55 9.66 -13.28
C VAL A 365 -10.98 10.94 -12.55
N LEU A 366 -10.93 10.96 -11.22
CA LEU A 366 -11.24 12.15 -10.43
C LEU A 366 -10.27 13.29 -10.72
N ALA A 367 -8.97 13.03 -10.88
CA ALA A 367 -7.98 14.04 -11.24
C ALA A 367 -8.24 14.65 -12.62
N ILE A 368 -8.60 13.81 -13.62
CA ILE A 368 -8.97 14.27 -14.97
C ILE A 368 -10.25 15.11 -14.91
N ALA A 369 -11.29 14.61 -14.22
CA ALA A 369 -12.55 15.31 -14.07
C ALA A 369 -12.38 16.67 -13.38
N TRP A 370 -11.52 16.73 -12.35
CA TRP A 370 -11.21 17.97 -11.64
C TRP A 370 -10.53 18.99 -12.56
N MET A 371 -9.54 18.57 -13.37
CA MET A 371 -8.90 19.44 -14.36
C MET A 371 -9.92 20.05 -15.33
N PHE A 372 -10.82 19.23 -15.90
CA PHE A 372 -11.85 19.73 -16.81
C PHE A 372 -12.90 20.60 -16.10
N ALA A 373 -13.22 20.33 -14.84
CA ALA A 373 -14.12 21.17 -14.06
C ALA A 373 -13.53 22.58 -13.85
N ILE A 374 -12.25 22.68 -13.49
CA ILE A 374 -11.57 23.97 -13.34
C ILE A 374 -11.46 24.72 -14.67
N LEU A 375 -11.14 24.03 -15.75
CA LEU A 375 -11.13 24.63 -17.10
C LEU A 375 -12.52 25.16 -17.47
N GLY A 376 -13.58 24.38 -17.24
CA GLY A 376 -14.96 24.78 -17.50
C GLY A 376 -15.41 25.98 -16.67
N LEU A 377 -15.06 26.01 -15.37
CA LEU A 377 -15.35 27.15 -14.50
C LEU A 377 -14.66 28.42 -14.96
N ASN A 378 -13.39 28.34 -15.37
CA ASN A 378 -12.66 29.50 -15.86
C ASN A 378 -13.27 30.05 -17.17
N LEU A 379 -13.67 29.17 -18.09
CA LEU A 379 -14.36 29.57 -19.33
C LEU A 379 -15.74 30.19 -19.05
N ALA A 380 -16.49 29.64 -18.10
CA ALA A 380 -17.78 30.20 -17.69
C ALA A 380 -17.62 31.59 -17.06
N TYR A 381 -16.62 31.76 -16.19
CA TYR A 381 -16.34 33.05 -15.56
C TYR A 381 -15.89 34.13 -16.56
N ALA A 382 -15.09 33.76 -17.57
CA ALA A 382 -14.73 34.67 -18.65
C ALA A 382 -15.96 35.09 -19.48
N ALA A 383 -16.86 34.15 -19.78
CA ALA A 383 -18.10 34.43 -20.49
C ALA A 383 -19.03 35.38 -19.70
N ASP A 384 -19.14 35.20 -18.38
CA ASP A 384 -19.91 36.08 -17.51
C ASP A 384 -19.34 37.52 -17.47
N ASN A 385 -18.02 37.66 -17.60
CA ASN A 385 -17.34 38.96 -17.73
C ASN A 385 -17.46 39.59 -19.14
N GLY A 386 -18.18 38.94 -20.07
CA GLY A 386 -18.37 39.41 -21.43
C GLY A 386 -17.25 39.04 -22.40
N GLU A 387 -16.30 38.19 -21.99
CA GLU A 387 -15.25 37.67 -22.87
C GLU A 387 -15.65 36.31 -23.46
N TYR A 388 -15.86 36.26 -24.78
CA TYR A 388 -16.15 35.00 -25.47
C TYR A 388 -14.84 34.31 -25.86
N CYS A 389 -14.37 33.40 -25.01
CA CYS A 389 -13.10 32.70 -25.20
C CYS A 389 -13.30 31.37 -25.95
N PRO A 390 -12.79 31.21 -27.19
CA PRO A 390 -12.81 29.91 -27.84
C PRO A 390 -11.90 28.92 -27.10
N LEU A 391 -12.23 27.62 -27.17
CA LEU A 391 -11.46 26.58 -26.47
C LEU A 391 -9.95 26.56 -26.84
N SER A 392 -9.62 27.09 -28.03
CA SER A 392 -8.24 27.20 -28.53
C SER A 392 -7.39 28.28 -27.85
N THR A 393 -7.99 29.22 -27.10
CA THR A 393 -7.23 30.27 -26.37
C THR A 393 -6.83 29.85 -24.96
N ALA A 394 -7.17 28.63 -24.52
CA ALA A 394 -6.78 28.12 -23.21
C ALA A 394 -5.25 28.12 -23.04
N SER A 395 -4.77 28.89 -22.06
CA SER A 395 -3.36 29.03 -21.73
C SER A 395 -2.81 27.81 -20.99
N LEU A 396 -1.99 26.99 -21.66
CA LEU A 396 -1.22 25.91 -21.03
C LEU A 396 0.04 26.41 -20.29
N LYS A 397 0.08 27.70 -19.92
CA LYS A 397 1.20 28.28 -19.18
C LYS A 397 1.28 27.69 -17.77
N TRP A 398 2.50 27.50 -17.28
CA TRP A 398 2.76 27.02 -15.93
C TRP A 398 2.48 28.08 -14.86
N ASP A 399 2.73 29.35 -15.21
CA ASP A 399 2.59 30.50 -14.32
C ASP A 399 1.13 30.81 -14.04
N MET A 400 0.86 31.29 -12.83
CA MET A 400 -0.47 31.71 -12.42
C MET A 400 -0.86 33.00 -13.14
N LEU A 401 -1.91 32.92 -13.97
CA LEU A 401 -2.51 34.07 -14.62
C LEU A 401 -3.86 34.34 -13.94
N GLY A 402 -4.08 35.59 -13.54
CA GLY A 402 -5.28 36.03 -12.82
C GLY A 402 -6.59 35.62 -13.50
N SER A 403 -7.64 35.44 -12.71
CA SER A 403 -8.96 35.00 -13.16
C SER A 403 -9.66 36.03 -14.06
N GLY A 404 -10.58 35.56 -14.90
CA GLY A 404 -11.52 36.44 -15.62
C GLY A 404 -11.07 36.98 -16.96
N SER A 405 -9.95 36.50 -17.51
CA SER A 405 -9.56 36.76 -18.90
C SER A 405 -9.43 35.47 -19.72
N CYS A 406 -9.52 35.56 -21.04
CA CYS A 406 -9.24 34.42 -21.92
C CYS A 406 -7.83 33.83 -21.77
N SER A 407 -6.89 34.59 -21.22
CA SER A 407 -5.53 34.14 -20.93
C SER A 407 -5.37 33.47 -19.56
N SER A 408 -6.41 33.54 -18.73
CA SER A 408 -6.41 32.97 -17.39
C SER A 408 -6.26 31.45 -17.43
N ASN A 409 -5.56 30.92 -16.43
CA ASN A 409 -5.41 29.49 -16.23
C ASN A 409 -5.79 29.01 -14.82
N THR A 410 -6.48 29.85 -14.05
CA THR A 410 -6.76 29.61 -12.64
C THR A 410 -8.24 29.75 -12.31
N ALA A 411 -8.69 29.00 -11.31
CA ALA A 411 -9.94 29.23 -10.61
C ALA A 411 -9.65 29.39 -9.12
N SER A 412 -10.15 30.45 -8.52
CA SER A 412 -9.94 30.74 -7.10
C SER A 412 -11.14 30.27 -6.27
N LEU A 413 -10.83 29.71 -5.11
CA LEU A 413 -11.81 29.36 -4.07
C LEU A 413 -11.43 30.12 -2.80
N SER A 414 -12.24 31.09 -2.40
CA SER A 414 -12.05 31.81 -1.14
C SER A 414 -12.70 31.04 0.01
N MET A 415 -11.92 30.79 1.07
CA MET A 415 -12.40 30.26 2.34
C MET A 415 -12.48 31.40 3.38
N SER A 416 -13.31 32.42 3.09
CA SER A 416 -13.63 33.48 4.05
C SER A 416 -15.12 33.45 4.41
N PRO A 417 -15.48 33.35 5.72
CA PRO A 417 -16.88 33.41 6.18
C PRO A 417 -17.60 34.74 5.88
N SER A 418 -16.87 35.79 5.51
CA SER A 418 -17.35 37.18 5.50
C SER A 418 -17.50 37.80 4.10
N GLY A 419 -17.55 36.99 3.03
CA GLY A 419 -17.59 37.45 1.63
C GLY A 419 -18.75 38.40 1.24
N GLN A 420 -19.54 38.90 2.18
CA GLN A 420 -20.60 39.89 1.96
C GLN A 420 -20.54 41.14 2.88
N SER A 421 -19.63 41.22 3.87
CA SER A 421 -19.52 42.41 4.73
C SER A 421 -18.06 42.71 5.08
N PRO A 422 -17.48 43.86 4.68
CA PRO A 422 -16.09 44.24 4.95
C PRO A 422 -15.77 44.37 6.46
N GLU A 423 -16.77 44.55 7.33
CA GLU A 423 -16.54 44.79 8.77
C GLU A 423 -16.19 43.52 9.59
N ASP A 424 -16.38 42.31 9.04
CA ASP A 424 -16.28 41.04 9.80
C ASP A 424 -15.12 40.12 9.39
N TRP A 425 -14.22 40.56 8.50
CA TRP A 425 -13.20 39.69 7.87
C TRP A 425 -12.16 39.14 8.84
N ASN A 426 -12.01 39.77 10.01
CA ASN A 426 -10.84 39.59 10.87
C ASN A 426 -11.11 38.86 12.20
N LYS A 427 -12.31 38.30 12.43
CA LYS A 427 -12.63 37.75 13.77
C LYS A 427 -11.78 36.52 14.17
N TYR A 428 -11.36 35.67 13.22
CA TYR A 428 -10.61 34.44 13.54
C TYR A 428 -9.60 33.98 12.45
N PRO A 429 -8.49 34.70 12.21
CA PRO A 429 -7.52 34.35 11.17
C PRO A 429 -6.88 32.97 11.38
N LEU A 430 -6.54 32.61 12.62
CA LEU A 430 -6.00 31.29 12.95
C LEU A 430 -6.95 30.14 12.58
N LEU A 431 -8.26 30.32 12.79
CA LEU A 431 -9.25 29.32 12.46
C LEU A 431 -9.36 29.12 10.95
N GLN A 432 -9.33 30.21 10.17
CA GLN A 432 -9.36 30.14 8.70
C GLN A 432 -8.13 29.41 8.15
N VAL A 433 -6.92 29.75 8.65
CA VAL A 433 -5.66 29.07 8.27
C VAL A 433 -5.71 27.58 8.63
N PHE A 434 -6.25 27.25 9.80
CA PHE A 434 -6.43 25.85 10.22
C PHE A 434 -7.44 25.10 9.34
N LEU A 435 -8.59 25.71 9.01
CA LEU A 435 -9.60 25.12 8.12
C LEU A 435 -9.05 24.93 6.70
N GLY A 436 -8.28 25.90 6.20
CA GLY A 436 -7.59 25.78 4.92
C GLY A 436 -6.60 24.61 4.89
N LEU A 437 -5.84 24.44 5.97
CA LEU A 437 -4.97 23.29 6.13
C LEU A 437 -5.76 21.96 6.17
N LEU A 438 -6.89 21.90 6.86
CA LEU A 438 -7.75 20.71 6.89
C LEU A 438 -8.31 20.37 5.51
N PHE A 439 -8.71 21.39 4.74
CA PHE A 439 -9.17 21.22 3.37
C PHE A 439 -8.08 20.59 2.50
N LEU A 440 -6.87 21.16 2.50
CA LEU A 440 -5.76 20.64 1.72
C LEU A 440 -5.33 19.24 2.19
N SER A 441 -5.35 19.01 3.50
CA SER A 441 -5.08 17.69 4.10
C SER A 441 -6.11 16.65 3.65
N THR A 442 -7.38 17.03 3.49
CA THR A 442 -8.44 16.12 3.01
C THR A 442 -8.21 15.70 1.56
N ILE A 443 -7.78 16.63 0.70
CA ILE A 443 -7.40 16.32 -0.69
C ILE A 443 -6.20 15.36 -0.69
N GLN A 444 -5.18 15.67 0.12
CA GLN A 444 -3.96 14.86 0.27
C GLN A 444 -4.25 13.45 0.82
N ALA A 445 -5.27 13.30 1.68
CA ALA A 445 -5.60 12.03 2.31
C ALA A 445 -5.95 10.93 1.30
N THR A 446 -6.75 11.26 0.28
CA THR A 446 -7.20 10.29 -0.72
C THR A 446 -6.01 9.70 -1.47
N GLN A 447 -5.05 10.54 -1.87
CA GLN A 447 -3.86 10.06 -2.57
C GLN A 447 -2.86 9.35 -1.64
N SER A 448 -2.69 9.81 -0.40
CA SER A 448 -1.83 9.12 0.58
C SER A 448 -2.28 7.68 0.79
N VAL A 449 -3.60 7.45 0.94
CA VAL A 449 -4.15 6.10 1.08
C VAL A 449 -3.88 5.25 -0.17
N ALA A 450 -4.05 5.83 -1.37
CA ALA A 450 -3.81 5.12 -2.62
C ALA A 450 -2.32 4.74 -2.80
N LEU A 451 -1.41 5.63 -2.45
CA LEU A 451 0.05 5.40 -2.50
C LEU A 451 0.48 4.30 -1.51
N HIS A 452 -0.03 4.31 -0.28
CA HIS A 452 0.25 3.24 0.68
C HIS A 452 -0.37 1.90 0.29
N CYS A 453 -1.51 1.90 -0.39
CA CYS A 453 -2.05 0.69 -0.97
C CYS A 453 -1.16 0.16 -2.11
N THR A 454 -0.56 1.05 -2.90
CA THR A 454 0.39 0.66 -3.97
C THR A 454 1.68 0.09 -3.40
N GLU A 455 2.13 0.57 -2.22
CA GLU A 455 3.26 0.02 -1.47
C GLU A 455 3.11 -1.48 -1.20
N LEU A 456 1.90 -1.95 -0.88
CA LEU A 456 1.61 -3.38 -0.74
C LEU A 456 1.89 -4.14 -2.05
N LEU A 457 1.41 -3.65 -3.19
CA LEU A 457 1.58 -4.30 -4.49
C LEU A 457 3.06 -4.40 -4.88
N VAL A 458 3.81 -3.32 -4.65
CA VAL A 458 5.26 -3.26 -4.90
C VAL A 458 5.99 -4.27 -4.02
N ASN A 459 5.69 -4.30 -2.72
CA ASN A 459 6.30 -5.24 -1.79
C ASN A 459 5.97 -6.70 -2.13
N MET A 460 4.73 -7.02 -2.54
CA MET A 460 4.35 -8.36 -3.01
C MET A 460 5.10 -8.75 -4.30
N SER A 461 5.27 -7.83 -5.25
CA SER A 461 6.06 -8.07 -6.47
C SER A 461 7.52 -8.33 -6.13
N ARG A 462 8.08 -7.58 -5.17
CA ARG A 462 9.45 -7.73 -4.69
C ARG A 462 9.66 -9.07 -3.97
N ASP A 463 8.73 -9.46 -3.11
CA ASP A 463 8.76 -10.75 -2.41
C ASP A 463 8.76 -11.92 -3.42
N GLU A 464 7.93 -11.83 -4.46
CA GLU A 464 7.92 -12.80 -5.56
C GLU A 464 9.22 -12.77 -6.35
N ASN A 465 9.83 -11.60 -6.62
CA ASN A 465 11.12 -11.50 -7.29
C ASN A 465 12.24 -12.19 -6.49
N VAL A 466 12.25 -12.05 -5.16
CA VAL A 466 13.22 -12.73 -4.28
C VAL A 466 13.05 -14.24 -4.39
N TRP A 467 11.82 -14.74 -4.29
CA TRP A 467 11.54 -16.17 -4.47
C TRP A 467 11.98 -16.69 -5.85
N ARG A 468 11.71 -15.91 -6.91
CA ARG A 468 12.07 -16.26 -8.30
C ARG A 468 13.57 -16.39 -8.53
N ASN A 469 14.38 -15.66 -7.77
CA ASN A 469 15.84 -15.74 -7.87
C ASN A 469 16.40 -17.08 -7.37
N ALA A 470 15.61 -17.86 -6.60
CA ALA A 470 16.01 -19.20 -6.18
C ALA A 470 16.06 -20.18 -7.37
N TYR A 471 15.22 -20.00 -8.39
CA TYR A 471 15.22 -20.87 -9.56
C TYR A 471 16.31 -20.47 -10.55
N SER A 472 17.25 -21.38 -10.79
CA SER A 472 18.28 -21.25 -11.81
C SER A 472 17.74 -21.72 -13.16
N ASN A 473 17.58 -20.80 -14.12
CA ASN A 473 17.39 -21.18 -15.52
C ASN A 473 18.76 -21.19 -16.22
N SER A 474 19.55 -22.25 -15.97
CA SER A 474 20.93 -22.40 -16.49
C SER A 474 21.04 -22.47 -18.02
N SER A 475 19.92 -22.40 -18.75
CA SER A 475 19.86 -22.87 -20.14
C SER A 475 20.31 -21.88 -21.23
N LYS A 476 20.40 -20.55 -21.03
CA LYS A 476 20.60 -19.67 -22.21
C LYS A 476 21.56 -18.49 -22.17
N ASN A 477 22.21 -18.14 -21.07
CA ASN A 477 23.31 -17.16 -21.13
C ASN A 477 24.25 -17.28 -19.93
N ARG A 478 25.55 -17.22 -20.24
CA ARG A 478 26.79 -17.37 -19.44
C ARG A 478 26.92 -16.58 -18.11
N LYS A 479 25.84 -16.17 -17.44
CA LYS A 479 25.90 -15.60 -16.09
C LYS A 479 25.43 -16.65 -15.10
N SER A 480 26.32 -17.02 -14.19
CA SER A 480 26.08 -18.01 -13.15
C SER A 480 24.73 -17.80 -12.44
N PRO A 481 24.05 -18.89 -12.04
CA PRO A 481 22.80 -18.81 -11.32
C PRO A 481 22.86 -17.85 -10.14
N LYS A 482 21.88 -16.96 -10.05
CA LYS A 482 21.90 -15.93 -9.02
C LYS A 482 21.67 -16.52 -7.63
N GLY A 483 20.85 -17.56 -7.49
CA GLY A 483 20.43 -18.10 -6.18
C GLY A 483 19.69 -17.05 -5.34
N SER A 484 18.80 -17.48 -4.45
CA SER A 484 18.17 -16.54 -3.52
C SER A 484 19.03 -16.40 -2.28
N LEU A 485 19.44 -15.19 -1.95
CA LEU A 485 20.23 -14.91 -0.75
C LEU A 485 19.31 -15.01 0.48
N LEU A 486 19.66 -15.85 1.46
CA LEU A 486 18.89 -16.04 2.68
C LEU A 486 19.10 -14.87 3.66
N THR A 487 20.33 -14.34 3.70
CA THR A 487 20.74 -13.21 4.55
C THR A 487 21.05 -12.01 3.67
N SER A 488 20.28 -10.93 3.79
CA SER A 488 20.46 -9.77 2.92
C SER A 488 20.10 -8.48 3.62
N ASP A 489 20.92 -7.45 3.45
CA ASP A 489 20.61 -6.09 3.88
C ASP A 489 19.27 -5.63 3.27
N SER A 490 18.27 -5.46 4.14
CA SER A 490 16.88 -5.20 3.72
C SER A 490 16.76 -3.90 2.92
N LEU A 491 17.47 -2.86 3.35
CA LEU A 491 17.47 -1.52 2.76
C LEU A 491 18.28 -1.47 1.46
N LYS A 492 19.43 -2.15 1.39
CA LYS A 492 20.20 -2.28 0.16
C LYS A 492 19.39 -2.98 -0.93
N ASN A 493 18.67 -4.04 -0.55
CA ASN A 493 17.79 -4.74 -1.47
C ASN A 493 16.54 -3.93 -1.84
N ALA A 494 16.01 -3.11 -0.93
CA ALA A 494 14.93 -2.19 -1.22
C ALA A 494 15.34 -1.11 -2.23
N ILE A 495 16.45 -0.42 -1.97
CA ILE A 495 16.98 0.65 -2.82
C ILE A 495 17.49 0.10 -4.15
N SER A 496 17.96 -1.15 -4.20
CA SER A 496 18.32 -1.80 -5.46
C SER A 496 17.10 -2.21 -6.30
N SER A 497 15.88 -2.19 -5.75
CA SER A 497 14.69 -2.60 -6.48
C SER A 497 14.08 -1.42 -7.25
N TRP A 498 14.03 -1.52 -8.57
CA TRP A 498 13.44 -0.50 -9.44
C TRP A 498 11.97 -0.21 -9.09
N GLU A 499 11.24 -1.23 -8.62
CA GLU A 499 9.82 -1.12 -8.22
C GLU A 499 9.65 -0.15 -7.03
N TYR A 500 10.55 -0.21 -6.04
CA TYR A 500 10.53 0.68 -4.88
C TYR A 500 11.01 2.10 -5.23
N ILE A 501 12.06 2.23 -6.06
CA ILE A 501 12.54 3.54 -6.52
C ILE A 501 11.41 4.29 -7.24
N ILE A 502 10.71 3.62 -8.16
CA ILE A 502 9.59 4.23 -8.89
C ILE A 502 8.48 4.65 -7.93
N LEU A 503 8.10 3.80 -6.96
CA LEU A 503 7.08 4.16 -5.98
C LEU A 503 7.49 5.35 -5.10
N SER A 504 8.75 5.39 -4.64
CA SER A 504 9.28 6.49 -3.82
C SER A 504 9.29 7.82 -4.59
N LEU A 505 9.64 7.77 -5.88
CA LEU A 505 9.52 8.91 -6.79
C LEU A 505 8.07 9.36 -6.92
N PHE A 506 7.14 8.45 -7.20
CA PHE A 506 5.71 8.78 -7.30
C PHE A 506 5.16 9.38 -6.01
N LYS A 507 5.51 8.85 -4.83
CA LYS A 507 5.09 9.41 -3.54
C LYS A 507 5.49 10.89 -3.45
N SER A 508 6.77 11.19 -3.68
CA SER A 508 7.29 12.56 -3.56
C SER A 508 6.68 13.50 -4.60
N VAL A 509 6.64 13.07 -5.87
CA VAL A 509 6.21 13.92 -6.99
C VAL A 509 4.70 14.14 -7.00
N LEU A 510 3.87 13.16 -6.63
CA LEU A 510 2.42 13.34 -6.55
C LEU A 510 2.01 14.27 -5.40
N HIS A 511 2.64 14.12 -4.23
CA HIS A 511 2.40 15.02 -3.10
C HIS A 511 2.79 16.47 -3.44
N TRP A 512 3.96 16.65 -4.06
CA TRP A 512 4.39 17.95 -4.58
C TRP A 512 3.43 18.48 -5.66
N SER A 513 3.06 17.66 -6.64
CA SER A 513 2.20 18.07 -7.76
C SER A 513 0.82 18.55 -7.31
N VAL A 514 0.22 17.93 -6.28
CA VAL A 514 -1.05 18.43 -5.70
C VAL A 514 -0.85 19.76 -4.99
N GLY A 515 0.25 19.93 -4.24
CA GLY A 515 0.57 21.21 -3.61
C GLY A 515 0.85 22.33 -4.63
N GLN A 516 1.36 21.98 -5.82
CA GLN A 516 1.49 22.93 -6.92
C GLN A 516 0.17 23.20 -7.64
N ALA A 517 -0.71 22.21 -7.73
CA ALA A 517 -1.98 22.34 -8.43
C ALA A 517 -3.03 23.13 -7.63
N VAL A 518 -2.97 23.04 -6.31
CA VAL A 518 -3.82 23.82 -5.38
C VAL A 518 -2.90 24.70 -4.56
N GLN A 519 -2.75 25.95 -4.99
CA GLN A 519 -1.90 26.92 -4.31
C GLN A 519 -2.69 27.69 -3.27
N PRO A 520 -2.34 27.58 -1.99
CA PRO A 520 -2.91 28.41 -0.96
C PRO A 520 -2.28 29.80 -0.97
N GLY A 521 -3.07 30.84 -0.85
CA GLY A 521 -2.66 32.24 -0.73
C GLY A 521 -3.32 32.90 0.47
N PHE A 522 -2.68 33.96 0.99
CA PHE A 522 -3.32 34.85 1.95
C PHE A 522 -3.92 36.03 1.22
N GLN A 523 -5.18 36.31 1.53
CA GLN A 523 -5.79 37.58 1.19
C GLN A 523 -5.41 38.57 2.28
N ILE A 524 -4.79 39.67 1.88
CA ILE A 524 -4.37 40.74 2.78
C ILE A 524 -5.34 41.90 2.61
N ASP A 525 -5.77 42.48 3.73
CA ASP A 525 -6.53 43.72 3.73
C ASP A 525 -5.56 44.90 3.59
N ILE A 526 -5.78 45.75 2.58
CA ILE A 526 -4.98 46.96 2.38
C ILE A 526 -5.83 48.14 2.86
N PRO A 527 -5.39 48.92 3.85
CA PRO A 527 -6.16 50.08 4.31
C PRO A 527 -6.35 51.11 3.18
N ASP A 528 -7.56 51.65 3.06
CA ASP A 528 -8.02 52.51 1.96
C ASP A 528 -7.19 53.79 1.71
N ASP A 529 -6.33 54.19 2.65
CA ASP A 529 -5.56 55.45 2.60
C ASP A 529 -4.09 55.24 2.12
N ILE A 530 -3.93 54.55 0.99
CA ILE A 530 -2.63 54.20 0.38
C ILE A 530 -1.79 55.44 -0.01
N SER A 531 -2.43 56.61 -0.18
CA SER A 531 -1.79 57.79 -0.76
C SER A 531 -0.80 58.53 0.15
N THR A 532 -0.72 58.20 1.45
CA THR A 532 0.10 58.94 2.43
C THR A 532 1.11 58.10 3.22
N MET A 533 1.14 56.77 3.04
CA MET A 533 2.04 55.90 3.80
C MET A 533 3.38 55.64 3.11
N ASP A 534 4.45 55.70 3.90
CA ASP A 534 5.79 55.30 3.52
C ASP A 534 5.80 53.78 3.15
N PRO A 535 6.32 53.38 1.98
CA PRO A 535 6.40 51.97 1.55
C PRO A 535 7.08 51.06 2.57
N SER A 536 7.96 51.61 3.42
CA SER A 536 8.65 50.86 4.47
C SER A 536 7.74 50.49 5.66
N LEU A 537 6.68 51.27 5.93
CA LEU A 537 5.66 50.98 6.95
C LEU A 537 4.58 50.01 6.45
N PHE A 538 4.34 49.98 5.13
CA PHE A 538 3.35 49.13 4.47
C PHE A 538 3.58 47.64 4.74
N ASN A 539 4.85 47.25 4.78
CA ASN A 539 5.25 45.89 5.11
C ASN A 539 5.05 45.52 6.57
N GLN A 540 4.62 46.44 7.46
CA GLN A 540 4.50 46.22 8.89
C GLN A 540 3.07 45.92 9.36
N GLU A 541 2.03 46.48 8.73
CA GLU A 541 0.62 46.44 9.17
C GLU A 541 -0.31 45.48 8.38
N MET A 542 0.24 44.59 7.55
CA MET A 542 -0.59 43.62 6.81
C MET A 542 -1.11 42.49 7.73
N ALA A 543 -2.43 42.47 7.97
CA ALA A 543 -3.13 41.38 8.67
C ALA A 543 -3.74 40.38 7.66
N VAL A 544 -3.75 39.09 8.03
CA VAL A 544 -4.37 38.03 7.19
C VAL A 544 -5.89 38.16 7.25
N ALA A 545 -6.50 38.56 6.14
CA ALA A 545 -7.94 38.78 6.02
C ALA A 545 -8.71 37.55 5.52
N GLY A 546 -8.01 36.61 4.89
CA GLY A 546 -8.62 35.40 4.33
C GLY A 546 -7.60 34.41 3.80
N VAL A 547 -8.07 33.18 3.54
CA VAL A 547 -7.32 32.16 2.80
C VAL A 547 -8.00 31.94 1.45
N THR A 548 -7.25 32.09 0.37
CA THR A 548 -7.69 31.77 -0.98
C THR A 548 -6.94 30.53 -1.47
N PHE A 549 -7.60 29.74 -2.32
CA PHE A 549 -7.00 28.60 -2.99
C PHE A 549 -7.11 28.79 -4.48
N ASP A 550 -5.96 28.91 -5.14
CA ASP A 550 -5.90 29.03 -6.58
C ASP A 550 -5.61 27.67 -7.19
N MET A 551 -6.54 27.20 -8.00
CA MET A 551 -6.47 25.91 -8.69
C MET A 551 -6.04 26.13 -10.13
N VAL A 552 -4.86 25.62 -10.50
CA VAL A 552 -4.23 25.88 -11.80
C VAL A 552 -4.39 24.66 -12.71
N TYR A 553 -5.22 24.74 -13.77
CA TYR A 553 -5.56 23.55 -14.56
C TYR A 553 -4.36 22.92 -15.30
N PRO A 554 -3.33 23.64 -15.79
CA PRO A 554 -2.14 23.01 -16.36
C PRO A 554 -1.35 22.19 -15.33
N ARG A 555 -1.34 22.62 -14.06
CA ARG A 555 -0.70 21.88 -12.96
C ARG A 555 -1.55 20.68 -12.53
N LEU A 556 -2.89 20.80 -12.56
CA LEU A 556 -3.81 19.67 -12.41
C LEU A 556 -3.68 18.65 -13.54
N LEU A 557 -3.38 19.09 -14.78
CA LEU A 557 -3.11 18.19 -15.89
C LEU A 557 -1.85 17.34 -15.63
N LEU A 558 -0.76 17.95 -15.14
CA LEU A 558 0.43 17.20 -14.71
C LEU A 558 0.07 16.18 -13.64
N TYR A 559 -0.71 16.58 -12.62
CA TYR A 559 -1.17 15.66 -11.58
C TYR A 559 -1.97 14.49 -12.15
N ALA A 560 -2.91 14.76 -13.07
CA ALA A 560 -3.72 13.74 -13.72
C ALA A 560 -2.87 12.75 -14.53
N VAL A 561 -1.87 13.24 -15.27
CA VAL A 561 -0.91 12.39 -16.00
C VAL A 561 -0.14 11.49 -15.03
N LEU A 562 0.38 12.05 -13.94
CA LEU A 562 1.10 11.28 -12.92
C LEU A 562 0.20 10.22 -12.26
N ALA A 563 -1.07 10.55 -11.98
CA ALA A 563 -2.04 9.61 -11.42
C ALA A 563 -2.34 8.46 -12.39
N VAL A 564 -2.50 8.74 -13.69
CA VAL A 564 -2.66 7.71 -14.74
C VAL A 564 -1.41 6.83 -14.84
N LEU A 565 -0.21 7.41 -14.78
CA LEU A 565 1.04 6.66 -14.80
C LEU A 565 1.18 5.74 -13.58
N LEU A 566 0.83 6.23 -12.37
CA LEU A 566 0.81 5.41 -11.16
C LEU A 566 -0.20 4.25 -11.28
N ALA A 567 -1.42 4.54 -11.72
CA ALA A 567 -2.47 3.52 -11.91
C ALA A 567 -2.05 2.47 -12.95
N SER A 568 -1.41 2.91 -14.03
CA SER A 568 -0.87 2.04 -15.09
C SER A 568 0.28 1.17 -14.55
N PHE A 569 1.20 1.75 -13.77
CA PHE A 569 2.29 1.02 -13.12
C PHE A 569 1.77 -0.05 -12.16
N ALA A 570 0.83 0.30 -11.28
CA ALA A 570 0.23 -0.65 -10.35
C ALA A 570 -0.56 -1.75 -11.08
N THR A 571 -1.29 -1.39 -12.14
CA THR A 571 -2.01 -2.35 -13.00
C THR A 571 -1.04 -3.29 -13.70
N PHE A 572 0.07 -2.76 -14.24
CA PHE A 572 1.14 -3.57 -14.82
C PHE A 572 1.67 -4.58 -13.81
N LEU A 573 2.04 -4.15 -12.59
CA LEU A 573 2.53 -5.06 -11.55
C LEU A 573 1.49 -6.14 -11.18
N ALA A 574 0.21 -5.75 -11.07
CA ALA A 574 -0.84 -6.68 -10.67
C ALA A 574 -1.22 -7.69 -11.76
N LEU A 575 -1.13 -7.30 -13.04
CA LEU A 575 -1.46 -8.16 -14.18
C LEU A 575 -0.26 -8.95 -14.71
N ARG A 576 0.97 -8.55 -14.36
CA ARG A 576 2.21 -9.21 -14.78
C ARG A 576 2.17 -10.69 -14.41
N LYS A 577 2.08 -11.55 -15.43
CA LYS A 577 2.25 -12.99 -15.28
C LYS A 577 3.73 -13.32 -15.20
N ARG A 578 4.13 -14.12 -14.21
CA ARG A 578 5.50 -14.61 -14.09
C ARG A 578 5.66 -15.87 -14.93
N SER A 579 6.66 -15.88 -15.80
CA SER A 579 7.03 -17.04 -16.60
C SER A 579 7.93 -17.96 -15.81
N GLY A 580 7.79 -19.27 -16.04
CA GLY A 580 8.66 -20.30 -15.47
C GLY A 580 7.89 -21.30 -14.61
N PRO A 581 8.46 -22.51 -14.44
CA PRO A 581 7.81 -23.62 -13.78
C PRO A 581 7.70 -23.45 -12.26
N GLN A 582 8.53 -22.58 -11.67
CA GLN A 582 8.52 -22.34 -10.23
C GLN A 582 7.15 -21.81 -9.77
N PRO A 583 6.53 -22.39 -8.73
CA PRO A 583 5.23 -21.93 -8.23
C PRO A 583 5.28 -20.50 -7.69
N ALA A 584 4.22 -19.72 -7.91
CA ALA A 584 4.11 -18.38 -7.33
C ALA A 584 3.78 -18.42 -5.84
N THR A 585 4.48 -17.61 -5.04
CA THR A 585 4.27 -17.48 -3.59
C THR A 585 3.67 -16.12 -3.23
N MET A 586 4.03 -15.06 -3.97
CA MET A 586 3.59 -13.68 -3.72
C MET A 586 3.78 -13.23 -2.26
N GLY A 587 4.81 -13.77 -1.60
CA GLY A 587 5.11 -13.52 -0.18
C GLY A 587 4.23 -14.27 0.83
N HIS A 588 3.42 -15.24 0.42
CA HIS A 588 2.64 -16.08 1.34
C HIS A 588 3.55 -17.07 2.07
N LEU A 589 3.67 -16.93 3.40
CA LEU A 589 4.69 -17.61 4.19
C LEU A 589 4.49 -19.13 4.24
N GLN A 590 3.25 -19.62 4.42
CA GLN A 590 2.99 -21.06 4.41
C GLN A 590 3.30 -21.70 3.06
N THR A 591 3.02 -21.01 1.94
CA THR A 591 3.38 -21.56 0.62
C THR A 591 4.88 -21.61 0.42
N ILE A 592 5.62 -20.63 0.95
CA ILE A 592 7.09 -20.70 0.96
C ILE A 592 7.55 -21.91 1.80
N ALA A 593 7.00 -22.11 3.00
CA ALA A 593 7.31 -23.26 3.84
C ALA A 593 6.99 -24.61 3.20
N ASP A 594 5.95 -24.69 2.37
CA ASP A 594 5.59 -25.90 1.61
C ASP A 594 6.57 -26.18 0.45
N LEU A 595 7.15 -25.13 -0.15
CA LEU A 595 8.04 -25.23 -1.33
C LEU A 595 9.53 -25.36 -0.98
N VAL A 596 9.91 -24.98 0.24
CA VAL A 596 11.28 -25.07 0.75
C VAL A 596 11.37 -26.31 1.63
N ASP A 597 12.04 -27.35 1.14
CA ASP A 597 12.27 -28.61 1.85
C ASP A 597 13.63 -28.67 2.54
N ASP A 598 14.62 -27.93 2.02
CA ASP A 598 15.93 -27.75 2.62
C ASP A 598 16.22 -26.27 2.87
N TRP A 599 16.46 -25.93 4.14
CA TRP A 599 16.78 -24.58 4.59
C TRP A 599 18.29 -24.33 4.72
N THR A 600 19.13 -25.31 4.40
CA THR A 600 20.59 -25.15 4.48
C THR A 600 21.05 -24.14 3.43
N PRO A 601 21.76 -23.07 3.83
CA PRO A 601 22.35 -22.15 2.88
C PRO A 601 23.67 -22.72 2.31
N SER A 602 23.96 -22.42 1.04
CA SER A 602 25.30 -22.62 0.46
C SER A 602 26.36 -21.79 1.21
N GLU A 603 27.65 -22.03 0.97
CA GLU A 603 28.76 -21.19 1.48
C GLU A 603 28.57 -19.68 1.23
N ASN A 604 27.89 -19.32 0.13
CA ASN A 604 27.60 -17.92 -0.22
C ASN A 604 26.29 -17.38 0.39
N GLY A 605 25.66 -18.09 1.33
CA GLY A 605 24.38 -17.71 1.94
C GLY A 605 23.18 -17.83 1.01
N ARG A 606 23.29 -18.59 -0.09
CA ARG A 606 22.26 -18.74 -1.13
C ARG A 606 21.52 -20.07 -1.02
N ILE A 607 20.26 -20.05 -1.44
CA ILE A 607 19.43 -21.24 -1.64
C ILE A 607 19.00 -21.29 -3.11
N TYR A 608 19.09 -22.48 -3.69
CA TYR A 608 18.64 -22.78 -5.04
C TYR A 608 17.38 -23.63 -4.99
N TRP A 609 16.51 -23.52 -5.99
CA TRP A 609 15.29 -24.31 -6.13
C TRP A 609 15.25 -24.98 -7.51
N GLY A 610 14.87 -26.25 -7.59
CA GLY A 610 14.87 -27.01 -8.84
C GLY A 610 14.34 -28.44 -8.70
N ASP A 611 14.59 -29.26 -9.72
CA ASP A 611 14.21 -30.66 -9.77
C ASP A 611 15.23 -31.53 -9.02
N LYS A 612 14.81 -32.28 -8.01
CA LYS A 612 15.66 -33.23 -7.27
C LYS A 612 15.69 -34.63 -7.87
N GLY A 613 15.00 -34.85 -8.98
CA GLY A 613 14.95 -36.13 -9.66
C GLY A 613 13.77 -37.00 -9.25
N GLU A 614 13.84 -38.25 -9.70
CA GLU A 614 12.83 -39.28 -9.45
C GLU A 614 13.19 -40.07 -8.19
N ARG A 615 12.21 -40.35 -7.34
CA ARG A 615 12.40 -41.28 -6.24
C ARG A 615 12.33 -42.69 -6.83
N SER A 616 13.31 -43.54 -6.52
CA SER A 616 13.63 -44.83 -7.16
C SER A 616 12.50 -45.86 -7.36
N THR A 617 11.28 -45.59 -6.89
CA THR A 617 10.12 -46.49 -6.96
C THR A 617 8.87 -45.88 -7.61
N SER A 618 8.85 -44.60 -8.01
CA SER A 618 7.67 -43.96 -8.59
C SER A 618 8.02 -42.98 -9.71
N SER A 619 7.22 -42.96 -10.80
CA SER A 619 7.31 -41.99 -11.91
C SER A 619 7.10 -40.52 -11.53
N VAL A 620 6.93 -40.24 -10.23
CA VAL A 620 6.70 -38.93 -9.66
C VAL A 620 8.02 -38.35 -9.15
N ARG A 621 8.31 -37.15 -9.62
CA ARG A 621 9.55 -36.42 -9.30
C ARG A 621 9.34 -35.50 -8.10
N HIS A 622 10.45 -35.06 -7.51
CA HIS A 622 10.42 -34.12 -6.40
C HIS A 622 11.06 -32.78 -6.79
N ALA A 623 10.41 -31.67 -6.46
CA ALA A 623 10.96 -30.33 -6.63
C ALA A 623 11.18 -29.70 -5.26
N GLY A 624 12.32 -29.03 -5.07
CA GLY A 624 12.71 -28.53 -3.76
C GLY A 624 13.91 -27.60 -3.81
N THR A 625 14.33 -27.17 -2.64
CA THR A 625 15.52 -26.36 -2.41
C THR A 625 16.76 -27.19 -2.10
N SER A 626 17.93 -26.68 -2.41
CA SER A 626 19.21 -27.27 -1.97
C SER A 626 20.28 -26.19 -1.84
N PHE A 627 21.26 -26.43 -0.98
CA PHE A 627 22.48 -25.64 -0.88
C PHE A 627 23.43 -25.88 -2.07
N GLU A 628 23.37 -27.06 -2.70
CA GLU A 628 24.14 -27.45 -3.88
C GLU A 628 23.31 -27.24 -5.15
N LEU A 629 23.83 -26.42 -6.06
CA LEU A 629 23.19 -26.22 -7.36
C LEU A 629 23.25 -27.49 -8.22
N GLU A 630 24.35 -28.25 -8.15
CA GLU A 630 24.58 -29.43 -8.99
C GLU A 630 23.62 -30.59 -8.65
N ALA A 631 23.10 -30.61 -7.42
CA ALA A 631 22.07 -31.54 -6.98
C ALA A 631 20.68 -31.24 -7.57
N LEU A 632 20.52 -30.11 -8.26
CA LEU A 632 19.25 -29.66 -8.82
C LEU A 632 19.26 -29.66 -10.35
N GLY A 633 18.39 -30.47 -10.93
CA GLY A 633 18.05 -30.45 -12.35
C GLY A 633 17.04 -29.36 -12.72
N GLN A 634 16.83 -29.20 -14.02
CA GLN A 634 15.77 -28.34 -14.54
C GLN A 634 14.41 -29.03 -14.39
N ILE A 635 13.40 -28.28 -13.94
CA ILE A 635 12.01 -28.78 -13.87
C ILE A 635 11.54 -29.24 -15.25
N SER A 636 11.14 -30.52 -15.34
CA SER A 636 10.61 -31.14 -16.55
C SER A 636 9.13 -30.78 -16.72
N PRO A 637 8.73 -30.12 -17.82
CA PRO A 637 7.37 -29.62 -17.99
C PRO A 637 6.30 -30.71 -18.08
N ASN A 638 6.70 -31.93 -18.44
CA ASN A 638 5.81 -33.06 -18.69
C ASN A 638 5.82 -34.10 -17.56
N ALA A 639 6.62 -33.89 -16.52
CA ALA A 639 6.71 -34.81 -15.40
C ALA A 639 5.77 -34.40 -14.27
N LEU A 640 5.21 -35.41 -13.60
CA LEU A 640 4.41 -35.25 -12.39
C LEU A 640 5.31 -35.02 -11.18
N TYR A 641 4.94 -34.04 -10.34
CA TYR A 641 5.68 -33.73 -9.11
C TYR A 641 4.83 -33.90 -7.85
N ALA A 642 5.40 -34.55 -6.83
CA ALA A 642 4.84 -34.65 -5.47
C ALA A 642 5.94 -34.46 -4.40
N GLY A 643 5.51 -34.07 -3.21
CA GLY A 643 6.33 -33.43 -2.17
C GLY A 643 6.62 -34.25 -0.93
#